data_AF-A0A1M3KG66-F1
#
_entry.id   AF-A0A1M3KG66-F1
#
_cell.length_a   1.000
_cell.length_b   1.000
_cell.length_c   1.000
_cell.angle_alpha   90.00
_cell.angle_beta   90.00
_cell.angle_gamma   90.00
#
_symmetry.space_group_name_H-M   'P 1'
#
loop_
_entity.id
_entity.type
_entity.pdbx_description
1 polymer ?
#
loop_
_entity_poly.entity_id
_entity_poly.type
_entity_poly.pdbx_seq_one_letter_code
_entity_poly.pdbx_strand_id
1 'polypeptide(L)'
;MGADVTGVSRRAYAKSRGISEAVVRKYLSQGKLSDALLPDGTLDVEKADQLLAASITRDRAQPVELRTAKARHLRAKVRRVGDAVRDLERSLVHADRVGPIASVVGIIVANALRPIAERMAPIIAGMNGKDAHLALRNAVSDALEIISSTIVAGVDGAKGGEERELELDELSEPQLLAVQANLQADKLELERALAKGILCQVADVVEAHEEQMVVSKTLVLAMPGRVAPHAESETAEQLKVRITEEIKDALAAGPPVEVRDENQLAGPFAELAGQEVLRRALIESSRAINRPPPRMSVPDWADAYRSLSTSAGAVGGPWQTHRVEVARGPMMAVTEPDVETITIMCCTQTMKTSVLENTLGYFAHLDPAPMLVLQPKDEMADAFSKERIAPMIASSPALRAIMGDRRTRTGADTLRFKKFPGGFLAMASAGSPSNLAMRAIRIVLLDEIDKYETSKEGDPVALAEERTATFTTNRLSIRACSPTWEETSRIYKSYMEGDQRKPFVNCPHCGHAQVLDFFAHVGWNKNEDGSHRPETGHIHCEACGAEWSEAERLKIVSTKHAIQHRQTKVFHCCGSRQDPLIERRWEWDDEHQVGYAICKECGRRGVPNRHASFWASKLYSPFISVAGLVEKWLSAQGDQDTKQTFYNTQLGVPFKAETHRAIDAHSLAARAEPYDGTKELPEGVVVLTAGVDVQSMGATGQGRLEVEVVGWGLGEESWSIAIAAFEGDPASPQVWSQLDQLLMAPYKHPLGFNLYLAGACIDSGGHNAQDVYRFVRERSGGNIWAIKGTNADRGVNWSPIWPDATQERPKQRYRTGYRPTIVGVNAAKWAVHQQLLVDEPGPGYCHFPTGRPDNWYHQLTSEELLIERKDGVEQRRWKLRKSMLNEALDCRVYAYAALNGLYQVHQLNLEKQAASLFRNAAELARQQYGTAEVRVEPRRRTIRHSLD
;
A
#
# COMPACT_ATOMS: atom_id res chain seq x y z
N MET A 1 -80.59 -3.62 -78.51
CA MET A 1 -79.93 -2.29 -78.44
C MET A 1 -79.18 -2.25 -77.12
N GLY A 2 -77.95 -2.75 -77.12
CA GLY A 2 -77.09 -2.83 -75.95
C GLY A 2 -76.23 -1.57 -75.86
N ALA A 3 -76.29 -0.91 -74.71
CA ALA A 3 -75.29 0.08 -74.33
C ALA A 3 -74.04 -0.69 -73.88
N ASP A 4 -72.88 -0.36 -74.44
CA ASP A 4 -71.59 -0.86 -73.95
C ASP A 4 -71.41 -0.43 -72.49
N VAL A 5 -71.58 -1.37 -71.57
CA VAL A 5 -71.34 -1.15 -70.14
C VAL A 5 -69.83 -1.11 -69.94
N THR A 6 -69.30 0.08 -69.70
CA THR A 6 -67.87 0.30 -69.41
C THR A 6 -67.60 0.02 -67.94
N GLY A 7 -67.00 -1.12 -67.66
CA GLY A 7 -66.60 -1.52 -66.31
C GLY A 7 -65.35 -0.77 -65.81
N VAL A 8 -65.27 -0.51 -64.51
CA VAL A 8 -64.09 0.10 -63.87
C VAL A 8 -63.43 -0.86 -62.90
N SER A 9 -62.11 -0.74 -62.76
CA SER A 9 -61.35 -1.55 -61.80
C SER A 9 -61.82 -1.29 -60.37
N ARG A 10 -61.72 -2.32 -59.51
CA ARG A 10 -62.13 -2.25 -58.09
C ARG A 10 -61.46 -1.11 -57.33
N ARG A 11 -60.21 -0.81 -57.67
CA ARG A 11 -59.44 0.30 -57.09
C ARG A 11 -59.95 1.66 -57.57
N ALA A 12 -60.32 1.79 -58.85
CA ALA A 12 -60.89 3.01 -59.39
C ALA A 12 -62.28 3.28 -58.81
N TYR A 13 -63.13 2.25 -58.69
CA TYR A 13 -64.42 2.34 -58.02
C TYR A 13 -64.28 2.70 -56.53
N ALA A 14 -63.33 2.09 -55.80
CA ALA A 14 -63.06 2.43 -54.41
C ALA A 14 -62.65 3.91 -54.25
N LYS A 15 -61.75 4.38 -55.13
CA LYS A 15 -61.27 5.77 -55.12
C LYS A 15 -62.38 6.77 -55.43
N SER A 16 -63.26 6.49 -56.39
CA SER A 16 -64.36 7.39 -56.77
C SER A 16 -65.45 7.50 -55.70
N ARG A 17 -65.48 6.57 -54.74
CA ARG A 17 -66.39 6.56 -53.59
C ARG A 17 -65.69 6.84 -52.26
N GLY A 18 -64.41 7.24 -52.29
CA GLY A 18 -63.65 7.66 -51.10
C GLY A 18 -63.38 6.53 -50.10
N ILE A 19 -63.44 5.27 -50.54
CA ILE A 19 -63.21 4.09 -49.70
C ILE A 19 -61.95 3.33 -50.14
N SER A 20 -61.41 2.47 -49.27
CA SER A 20 -60.25 1.66 -49.62
C SER A 20 -60.65 0.43 -50.45
N GLU A 21 -59.75 -0.03 -51.33
CA GLU A 21 -59.99 -1.22 -52.17
C GLU A 21 -60.23 -2.48 -51.31
N ALA A 22 -59.66 -2.54 -50.10
CA ALA A 22 -59.90 -3.61 -49.13
C ALA A 22 -61.37 -3.71 -48.71
N VAL A 23 -62.07 -2.57 -48.58
CA VAL A 23 -63.51 -2.53 -48.26
C VAL A 23 -64.33 -3.08 -49.42
N VAL A 24 -63.98 -2.74 -50.67
CA VAL A 24 -64.64 -3.28 -51.88
C VAL A 24 -64.43 -4.79 -52.00
N ARG A 25 -63.22 -5.29 -51.72
CA ARG A 25 -62.94 -6.75 -51.69
C ARG A 25 -63.73 -7.47 -50.61
N LYS A 26 -63.88 -6.86 -49.43
CA LYS A 26 -64.69 -7.40 -48.33
C LYS A 26 -66.17 -7.49 -48.71
N TYR A 27 -66.72 -6.51 -49.42
CA TYR A 27 -68.11 -6.58 -49.88
C TYR A 27 -68.33 -7.61 -50.99
N LEU A 28 -67.35 -7.82 -51.87
CA LEU A 28 -67.37 -8.91 -52.84
C LEU A 28 -67.29 -10.29 -52.15
N SER A 29 -66.42 -10.46 -51.14
CA SER A 29 -66.31 -11.74 -50.41
C SER A 29 -67.53 -12.04 -49.55
N GLN A 30 -68.27 -11.01 -49.12
CA GLN A 30 -69.54 -11.15 -48.42
C GLN A 30 -70.75 -11.33 -49.36
N GLY A 31 -70.53 -11.44 -50.67
CA GLY A 31 -71.59 -11.63 -51.65
C GLY A 31 -72.36 -10.38 -52.05
N LYS A 32 -72.07 -9.21 -51.45
CA LYS A 32 -72.90 -7.99 -51.54
C LYS A 32 -72.72 -7.21 -52.85
N LEU A 33 -71.62 -7.43 -53.55
CA LEU A 33 -71.29 -6.77 -54.82
C LEU A 33 -71.07 -7.75 -55.97
N SER A 34 -71.30 -9.04 -55.73
CA SER A 34 -70.98 -10.10 -56.69
C SER A 34 -71.73 -9.96 -58.00
N ASP A 35 -72.98 -9.50 -57.95
CA ASP A 35 -73.86 -9.34 -59.12
C ASP A 35 -73.56 -8.08 -59.97
N ALA A 36 -72.67 -7.22 -59.49
CA ALA A 36 -72.11 -6.08 -60.22
C ALA A 36 -70.71 -6.37 -60.79
N LEU A 37 -70.17 -7.57 -60.56
CA LEU A 37 -68.89 -7.99 -61.11
C LEU A 37 -69.06 -8.48 -62.55
N LEU A 38 -68.38 -7.82 -63.48
CA LEU A 38 -68.37 -8.17 -64.89
C LEU A 38 -67.39 -9.34 -65.15
N PRO A 39 -67.56 -10.08 -66.27
CA PRO A 39 -66.73 -11.26 -66.57
C PRO A 39 -65.22 -10.98 -66.67
N ASP A 40 -64.84 -9.75 -67.01
CA ASP A 40 -63.45 -9.29 -67.09
C ASP A 40 -62.85 -8.91 -65.71
N GLY A 41 -63.64 -9.05 -64.63
CA GLY A 41 -63.24 -8.77 -63.25
C GLY A 41 -63.38 -7.31 -62.83
N THR A 42 -63.85 -6.43 -63.72
CA THR A 42 -64.21 -5.04 -63.41
C THR A 42 -65.63 -4.94 -62.82
N LEU A 43 -65.98 -3.78 -62.25
CA LEU A 43 -67.28 -3.55 -61.63
C LEU A 43 -68.12 -2.60 -62.49
N ASP A 44 -69.38 -2.97 -62.68
CA ASP A 44 -70.43 -2.06 -63.13
C ASP A 44 -70.76 -1.09 -61.99
N VAL A 45 -70.48 0.20 -62.22
CA VAL A 45 -70.59 1.25 -61.20
C VAL A 45 -72.01 1.48 -60.75
N GLU A 46 -72.95 1.58 -61.70
CA GLU A 46 -74.34 1.88 -61.37
C GLU A 46 -74.98 0.71 -60.63
N LYS A 47 -74.67 -0.51 -61.08
CA LYS A 47 -75.19 -1.72 -60.44
C LYS A 47 -74.58 -1.95 -59.06
N ALA A 48 -73.28 -1.67 -58.88
CA ALA A 48 -72.61 -1.75 -57.59
C ALA A 48 -73.19 -0.74 -56.58
N ASP A 49 -73.44 0.50 -57.03
CA ASP A 49 -74.04 1.54 -56.19
C ASP A 49 -75.50 1.20 -55.83
N GLN A 50 -76.27 0.62 -56.76
CA GLN A 50 -77.63 0.14 -56.48
C GLN A 50 -77.67 -1.01 -55.47
N LEU A 51 -76.78 -2.00 -55.61
CA LEU A 51 -76.72 -3.14 -54.67
C LEU A 51 -76.33 -2.69 -53.26
N LEU A 52 -75.37 -1.77 -53.16
CA LEU A 52 -75.01 -1.18 -51.87
C LEU A 52 -76.15 -0.35 -51.29
N ALA A 53 -76.84 0.46 -52.10
CA ALA A 53 -78.01 1.22 -51.68
C ALA A 53 -79.17 0.32 -51.20
N ALA A 54 -79.41 -0.81 -51.87
CA ALA A 54 -80.43 -1.78 -51.50
C ALA A 54 -80.07 -2.56 -50.22
N SER A 55 -78.77 -2.83 -49.99
CA SER A 55 -78.28 -3.48 -48.77
C SER A 55 -78.36 -2.60 -47.50
N ILE A 56 -78.69 -1.31 -47.65
CA ILE A 56 -78.79 -0.34 -46.55
C ILE A 56 -80.20 -0.32 -45.93
N THR A 57 -81.22 -0.92 -46.56
CA THR A 57 -82.60 -0.88 -46.05
C THR A 57 -83.04 -2.16 -45.32
N ARG A 58 -82.94 -2.10 -43.97
CA ARG A 58 -83.32 -3.06 -42.88
C ARG A 58 -82.25 -4.15 -42.62
N ASP A 59 -81.57 -4.23 -41.48
CA ASP A 59 -81.95 -3.93 -40.09
C ASP A 59 -81.38 -2.63 -39.49
N ARG A 60 -82.28 -1.72 -39.09
CA ARG A 60 -82.00 -0.70 -38.07
C ARG A 60 -82.19 -1.34 -36.70
N ALA A 61 -81.18 -2.06 -36.23
CA ALA A 61 -80.94 -2.12 -34.79
C ALA A 61 -80.57 -0.70 -34.32
N GLN A 62 -81.11 -0.32 -33.17
CA GLN A 62 -81.34 1.05 -32.75
C GLN A 62 -80.09 1.95 -32.54
N PRO A 63 -80.23 3.28 -32.68
CA PRO A 63 -79.18 4.31 -32.60
C PRO A 63 -78.61 4.60 -31.20
N VAL A 64 -78.71 3.66 -30.25
CA VAL A 64 -78.19 3.83 -28.89
C VAL A 64 -76.69 3.54 -28.84
N GLU A 65 -76.20 2.43 -29.42
CA GLU A 65 -74.78 2.00 -29.31
C GLU A 65 -73.75 2.99 -29.88
N LEU A 66 -74.04 3.65 -31.02
CA LEU A 66 -73.13 4.61 -31.66
C LEU A 66 -73.09 5.98 -30.96
N ARG A 67 -74.22 6.44 -30.41
CA ARG A 67 -74.27 7.66 -29.58
C ARG A 67 -73.59 7.42 -28.22
N THR A 68 -73.82 6.25 -27.60
CA THR A 68 -73.10 5.86 -26.38
C THR A 68 -71.60 5.64 -26.63
N ALA A 69 -71.19 5.11 -27.79
CA ALA A 69 -69.77 4.95 -28.13
C ALA A 69 -69.05 6.30 -28.37
N LYS A 70 -69.69 7.24 -29.08
CA LYS A 70 -69.16 8.61 -29.25
C LYS A 70 -69.07 9.36 -27.93
N ALA A 71 -70.13 9.32 -27.11
CA ALA A 71 -70.13 9.92 -25.77
C ALA A 71 -69.05 9.29 -24.88
N ARG A 72 -68.90 7.96 -24.89
CA ARG A 72 -67.84 7.24 -24.16
C ARG A 72 -66.43 7.62 -24.63
N HIS A 73 -66.22 7.76 -25.94
CA HIS A 73 -64.94 8.21 -26.49
C HIS A 73 -64.62 9.65 -26.12
N LEU A 74 -65.61 10.54 -26.17
CA LEU A 74 -65.47 11.94 -25.77
C LEU A 74 -65.18 12.06 -24.26
N ARG A 75 -65.88 11.30 -23.41
CA ARG A 75 -65.59 11.21 -21.97
C ARG A 75 -64.17 10.74 -21.69
N ALA A 76 -63.69 9.71 -22.40
CA ALA A 76 -62.31 9.23 -22.27
C ALA A 76 -61.29 10.30 -22.71
N LYS A 77 -61.61 11.11 -23.73
CA LYS A 77 -60.76 12.21 -24.19
C LYS A 77 -60.74 13.37 -23.19
N VAL A 78 -61.90 13.75 -22.65
CA VAL A 78 -62.03 14.73 -21.56
C VAL A 78 -61.24 14.28 -20.34
N ARG A 79 -61.38 13.00 -19.93
CA ARG A 79 -60.62 12.42 -18.82
C ARG A 79 -59.11 12.50 -19.06
N ARG A 80 -58.63 12.10 -20.25
CA ARG A 80 -57.20 12.18 -20.60
C ARG A 80 -56.65 13.61 -20.58
N VAL A 81 -57.40 14.59 -21.08
CA VAL A 81 -56.97 16.00 -21.04
C VAL A 81 -57.00 16.51 -19.60
N GLY A 82 -58.02 16.16 -18.81
CA GLY A 82 -58.10 16.49 -17.40
C GLY A 82 -56.98 15.87 -16.56
N ASP A 83 -56.61 14.61 -16.84
CA ASP A 83 -55.44 13.96 -16.24
C ASP A 83 -54.16 14.71 -16.58
N ALA A 84 -53.97 15.09 -17.85
CA ALA A 84 -52.80 15.87 -18.28
C ALA A 84 -52.72 17.27 -17.65
N VAL A 85 -53.87 17.94 -17.42
CA VAL A 85 -53.91 19.22 -16.70
C VAL A 85 -53.55 18.99 -15.23
N ARG A 86 -54.14 18.00 -14.57
CA ARG A 86 -53.82 17.65 -13.17
C ARG A 86 -52.35 17.28 -12.98
N ASP A 87 -51.78 16.53 -13.91
CA ASP A 87 -50.35 16.19 -13.88
C ASP A 87 -49.48 17.44 -13.96
N LEU A 88 -49.83 18.40 -14.84
CA LEU A 88 -49.14 19.70 -14.90
C LEU A 88 -49.35 20.53 -13.63
N GLU A 89 -50.57 20.58 -13.07
CA GLU A 89 -50.85 21.30 -11.83
C GLU A 89 -50.09 20.72 -10.63
N ARG A 90 -49.81 19.41 -10.64
CA ARG A 90 -48.97 18.72 -9.62
C ARG A 90 -47.48 18.87 -9.88
N SER A 91 -47.05 19.00 -11.14
CA SER A 91 -45.63 19.11 -11.50
C SER A 91 -45.13 20.56 -11.55
N LEU A 92 -46.02 21.56 -11.49
CA LEU A 92 -45.70 22.97 -11.60
C LEU A 92 -45.96 23.73 -10.30
N VAL A 93 -45.14 24.75 -10.06
CA VAL A 93 -45.26 25.67 -8.93
C VAL A 93 -44.99 27.09 -9.41
N HIS A 94 -45.61 28.09 -8.77
CA HIS A 94 -45.28 29.49 -9.06
C HIS A 94 -43.89 29.83 -8.55
N ALA A 95 -43.10 30.51 -9.38
CA ALA A 95 -41.71 30.84 -9.07
C ALA A 95 -41.57 31.70 -7.80
N ASP A 96 -42.56 32.56 -7.50
CA ASP A 96 -42.59 33.40 -6.30
C ASP A 96 -42.91 32.65 -5.00
N ARG A 97 -43.54 31.47 -5.08
CA ARG A 97 -43.84 30.60 -3.93
C ARG A 97 -42.67 29.71 -3.55
N VAL A 98 -41.71 29.50 -4.45
CA VAL A 98 -40.54 28.62 -4.19
C VAL A 98 -39.74 29.11 -2.99
N GLY A 99 -39.41 30.41 -2.92
CA GLY A 99 -38.63 30.99 -1.82
C GLY A 99 -39.26 30.77 -0.45
N PRO A 100 -40.52 31.20 -0.23
CA PRO A 100 -41.25 30.95 1.01
C PRO A 100 -41.33 29.46 1.39
N ILE A 101 -41.62 28.56 0.44
CA ILE A 101 -41.72 27.12 0.72
C ILE A 101 -40.35 26.53 1.12
N ALA A 102 -39.28 26.91 0.43
CA ALA A 102 -37.92 26.47 0.73
C ALA A 102 -37.40 27.02 2.08
N SER A 103 -37.83 28.21 2.48
CA SER A 103 -37.41 28.87 3.73
C SER A 103 -37.76 28.05 4.99
N VAL A 104 -38.83 27.25 4.95
CA VAL A 104 -39.26 26.39 6.06
C VAL A 104 -38.16 25.41 6.45
N VAL A 105 -37.50 24.80 5.46
CA VAL A 105 -36.36 23.89 5.68
C VAL A 105 -35.18 24.66 6.27
N GLY A 106 -34.86 25.83 5.71
CA GLY A 106 -33.77 26.69 6.20
C GLY A 106 -33.94 27.09 7.67
N ILE A 107 -35.17 27.37 8.10
CA ILE A 107 -35.50 27.69 9.51
C ILE A 107 -35.24 26.48 10.42
N ILE A 108 -35.64 25.26 10.01
CA ILE A 108 -35.40 24.04 10.78
C ILE A 108 -33.90 23.81 10.98
N VAL A 109 -33.11 23.92 9.91
CA VAL A 109 -31.65 23.79 9.96
C VAL A 109 -31.03 24.85 10.88
N ALA A 110 -31.45 26.11 10.74
CA ALA A 110 -30.96 27.21 11.57
C ALA A 110 -31.24 27.00 13.07
N ASN A 111 -32.45 26.52 13.42
CA ASN A 111 -32.84 26.28 14.80
C ASN A 111 -32.08 25.12 15.44
N ALA A 112 -31.69 24.10 14.68
CA ALA A 112 -30.92 22.97 15.19
C ALA A 112 -29.43 23.31 15.38
N LEU A 113 -28.84 24.12 14.48
CA LEU A 113 -27.42 24.46 14.52
C LEU A 113 -27.10 25.56 15.53
N ARG A 114 -27.93 26.60 15.64
CA ARG A 114 -27.65 27.80 16.46
C ARG A 114 -27.31 27.49 17.94
N PRO A 115 -27.96 26.53 18.62
CA PRO A 115 -27.63 26.17 20.00
C PRO A 115 -26.26 25.50 20.18
N ILE A 116 -25.61 25.00 19.12
CA ILE A 116 -24.28 24.37 19.22
C ILE A 116 -23.26 25.38 19.75
N ALA A 117 -23.28 26.62 19.26
CA ALA A 117 -22.33 27.65 19.67
C ALA A 117 -22.38 27.94 21.17
N GLU A 118 -23.58 28.01 21.75
CA GLU A 118 -23.75 28.32 23.18
C GLU A 118 -23.43 27.14 24.09
N ARG A 119 -23.76 25.92 23.66
CA ARG A 119 -23.55 24.70 24.45
C ARG A 119 -22.12 24.20 24.41
N MET A 120 -21.50 24.19 23.23
CA MET A 120 -20.22 23.51 23.03
C MET A 120 -19.03 24.39 23.39
N ALA A 121 -19.12 25.71 23.17
CA ALA A 121 -18.01 26.62 23.45
C ALA A 121 -17.43 26.53 24.88
N PRO A 122 -18.23 26.49 25.97
CA PRO A 122 -17.69 26.30 27.32
C PRO A 122 -17.17 24.89 27.59
N ILE A 123 -17.67 23.88 26.88
CA ILE A 123 -17.25 22.47 27.06
C ILE A 123 -15.87 22.25 26.45
N ILE A 124 -15.66 22.74 25.23
CA ILE A 124 -14.43 22.48 24.49
C ILE A 124 -13.29 23.42 24.86
N ALA A 125 -13.57 24.53 25.54
CA ALA A 125 -12.53 25.48 25.98
C ALA A 125 -11.52 24.78 26.90
N GLY A 126 -10.24 24.81 26.52
CA GLY A 126 -9.14 24.14 27.23
C GLY A 126 -9.02 22.63 26.97
N MET A 127 -9.89 22.03 26.16
CA MET A 127 -9.70 20.64 25.70
C MET A 127 -8.59 20.56 24.66
N ASN A 128 -7.89 19.42 24.61
CA ASN A 128 -7.01 19.19 23.49
C ASN A 128 -7.81 19.12 22.19
N GLY A 129 -7.22 19.56 21.08
CA GLY A 129 -8.02 19.70 19.85
C GLY A 129 -8.50 18.37 19.24
N LYS A 130 -7.98 17.19 19.64
CA LYS A 130 -8.54 15.89 19.23
C LYS A 130 -9.89 15.65 19.93
N ASP A 131 -9.90 15.84 21.25
CA ASP A 131 -11.10 15.69 22.06
C ASP A 131 -12.15 16.75 21.71
N ALA A 132 -11.72 18.00 21.48
CA ALA A 132 -12.60 19.07 21.02
C ALA A 132 -13.22 18.76 19.65
N HIS A 133 -12.42 18.21 18.71
CA HIS A 133 -12.92 17.81 17.39
C HIS A 133 -13.96 16.71 17.52
N LEU A 134 -13.70 15.68 18.32
CA LEU A 134 -14.65 14.59 18.56
C LEU A 134 -15.94 15.08 19.23
N ALA A 135 -15.83 15.95 20.24
CA ALA A 135 -16.97 16.54 20.94
C ALA A 135 -17.85 17.38 19.99
N LEU A 136 -17.23 18.25 19.18
CA LEU A 136 -17.95 19.04 18.17
C LEU A 136 -18.57 18.17 17.08
N ARG A 137 -17.85 17.15 16.59
CA ARG A 137 -18.37 16.20 15.59
C ARG A 137 -19.62 15.49 16.10
N ASN A 138 -19.62 15.07 17.37
CA ASN A 138 -20.78 14.45 17.99
C ASN A 138 -21.94 15.43 18.10
N ALA A 139 -21.71 16.66 18.58
CA ALA A 139 -22.76 17.68 18.68
C ALA A 139 -23.37 18.05 17.30
N VAL A 140 -22.54 18.09 16.25
CA VAL A 140 -23.00 18.29 14.87
C VAL A 140 -23.86 17.11 14.40
N SER A 141 -23.44 15.88 14.69
CA SER A 141 -24.21 14.67 14.38
C SER A 141 -25.58 14.69 15.07
N ASP A 142 -25.63 15.07 16.35
CA ASP A 142 -26.87 15.19 17.11
C ASP A 142 -27.79 16.27 16.51
N ALA A 143 -27.23 17.41 16.09
CA ALA A 143 -28.01 18.46 15.43
C ALA A 143 -28.57 18.01 14.07
N LEU A 144 -27.80 17.26 13.28
CA LEU A 144 -28.27 16.64 12.04
C LEU A 144 -29.38 15.61 12.29
N GLU A 145 -29.29 14.85 13.39
CA GLU A 145 -30.36 13.94 13.82
C GLU A 145 -31.64 14.70 14.22
N ILE A 146 -31.51 15.81 14.93
CA ILE A 146 -32.63 16.72 15.25
C ILE A 146 -33.26 17.27 13.97
N ILE A 147 -32.47 17.71 12.98
CA ILE A 147 -32.98 18.17 11.69
C ILE A 147 -33.76 17.04 11.00
N SER A 148 -33.17 15.85 10.90
CA SER A 148 -33.78 14.70 10.24
C SER A 148 -35.08 14.25 10.92
N SER A 149 -35.16 14.34 12.26
CA SER A 149 -36.34 13.92 13.05
C SER A 149 -37.43 14.99 13.16
N THR A 150 -37.07 16.28 13.29
CA THR A 150 -38.04 17.39 13.38
C THR A 150 -38.85 17.53 12.09
N ILE A 151 -38.24 17.19 10.95
CA ILE A 151 -38.90 17.16 9.64
C ILE A 151 -40.04 16.11 9.59
N VAL A 152 -40.05 15.10 10.46
CA VAL A 152 -41.12 14.07 10.53
C VAL A 152 -42.42 14.63 11.12
N ALA A 153 -42.36 15.47 12.15
CA ALA A 153 -43.55 15.96 12.85
C ALA A 153 -44.40 16.96 12.04
N GLY A 154 -43.86 17.53 10.96
CA GLY A 154 -44.56 18.47 10.08
C GLY A 154 -45.41 17.83 8.97
N VAL A 155 -45.27 16.52 8.74
CA VAL A 155 -45.90 15.80 7.61
C VAL A 155 -47.27 15.21 7.98
N ASP A 156 -47.51 14.90 9.26
CA ASP A 156 -48.74 14.23 9.72
C ASP A 156 -49.97 15.15 9.87
N GLY A 157 -49.83 16.46 9.58
CA GLY A 157 -50.90 17.46 9.74
C GLY A 157 -51.78 17.71 8.52
N ALA A 158 -51.39 17.26 7.32
CA ALA A 158 -52.10 17.59 6.07
C ALA A 158 -53.02 16.44 5.64
N LYS A 159 -54.23 16.38 6.23
CA LYS A 159 -55.32 15.55 5.70
C LYS A 159 -55.63 16.02 4.28
N GLY A 160 -55.44 15.13 3.30
CA GLY A 160 -55.83 15.37 1.91
C GLY A 160 -57.31 15.72 1.84
N GLY A 161 -57.62 16.87 1.23
CA GLY A 161 -59.00 17.21 0.88
C GLY A 161 -59.53 16.17 -0.10
N GLU A 162 -60.76 15.70 0.13
CA GLU A 162 -61.47 14.84 -0.80
C GLU A 162 -61.59 15.53 -2.17
N GLU A 163 -60.90 15.01 -3.19
CA GLU A 163 -61.07 15.43 -4.58
C GLU A 163 -62.49 15.05 -5.03
N ARG A 164 -63.35 16.04 -5.30
CA ARG A 164 -64.62 15.81 -5.99
C ARG A 164 -64.34 15.37 -7.42
N GLU A 165 -64.52 14.09 -7.71
CA GLU A 165 -64.56 13.58 -9.08
C GLU A 165 -65.71 14.27 -9.84
N LEU A 166 -65.40 14.94 -10.95
CA LEU A 166 -66.43 15.42 -11.87
C LEU A 166 -67.19 14.20 -12.41
N GLU A 167 -68.47 14.06 -12.07
CA GLU A 167 -69.35 13.00 -12.59
C GLU A 167 -69.61 13.23 -14.10
N LEU A 168 -68.64 12.82 -14.93
CA LEU A 168 -68.70 12.95 -16.39
C LEU A 168 -69.83 12.14 -17.03
N ASP A 169 -70.42 11.21 -16.28
CA ASP A 169 -71.47 10.31 -16.75
C ASP A 169 -72.85 10.98 -16.90
N GLU A 170 -73.06 12.11 -16.22
CA GLU A 170 -74.31 12.90 -16.27
C GLU A 170 -74.29 14.02 -17.34
N LEU A 171 -73.13 14.28 -17.95
CA LEU A 171 -72.97 15.39 -18.90
C LEU A 171 -73.39 15.02 -20.33
N SER A 172 -74.07 15.96 -21.00
CA SER A 172 -74.41 15.89 -22.42
C SER A 172 -73.20 16.13 -23.34
N GLU A 173 -73.28 15.69 -24.60
CA GLU A 173 -72.18 15.82 -25.57
C GLU A 173 -71.69 17.28 -25.78
N PRO A 174 -72.56 18.31 -25.87
CA PRO A 174 -72.11 19.71 -25.92
C PRO A 174 -71.40 20.17 -24.64
N GLN A 175 -71.85 19.71 -23.47
CA GLN A 175 -71.21 20.02 -22.18
C GLN A 175 -69.83 19.37 -22.08
N LEU A 176 -69.68 18.13 -22.54
CA LEU A 176 -68.38 17.44 -22.60
C LEU A 176 -67.39 18.13 -23.55
N LEU A 177 -67.85 18.64 -24.70
CA LEU A 177 -67.01 19.42 -25.62
C LEU A 177 -66.58 20.76 -25.00
N ALA A 178 -67.47 21.42 -24.27
CA ALA A 178 -67.15 22.65 -23.55
C ALA A 178 -66.12 22.40 -22.43
N VAL A 179 -66.29 21.34 -21.64
CA VAL A 179 -65.33 20.92 -20.62
C VAL A 179 -63.99 20.56 -21.26
N GLN A 180 -63.98 19.83 -22.39
CA GLN A 180 -62.75 19.52 -23.11
C GLN A 180 -62.03 20.79 -23.58
N ALA A 181 -62.75 21.77 -24.13
CA ALA A 181 -62.17 23.01 -24.64
C ALA A 181 -61.58 23.86 -23.50
N ASN A 182 -62.26 23.94 -22.36
CA ASN A 182 -61.75 24.63 -21.17
C ASN A 182 -60.47 23.96 -20.66
N LEU A 183 -60.47 22.63 -20.46
CA LEU A 183 -59.26 21.92 -20.02
C LEU A 183 -58.10 22.03 -21.02
N GLN A 184 -58.39 22.13 -22.33
CA GLN A 184 -57.36 22.39 -23.33
C GLN A 184 -56.81 23.83 -23.27
N ALA A 185 -57.65 24.81 -22.94
CA ALA A 185 -57.23 26.18 -22.72
C ALA A 185 -56.37 26.29 -21.44
N ASP A 186 -56.80 25.68 -20.34
CA ASP A 186 -56.08 25.63 -19.07
C ASP A 186 -54.70 24.99 -19.26
N LYS A 187 -54.65 23.84 -19.97
CA LYS A 187 -53.39 23.17 -20.32
C LYS A 187 -52.43 24.11 -21.06
N LEU A 188 -52.92 24.80 -22.09
CA LEU A 188 -52.10 25.70 -22.91
C LEU A 188 -51.65 26.93 -22.11
N GLU A 189 -52.47 27.41 -21.18
CA GLU A 189 -52.14 28.52 -20.30
C GLU A 189 -51.02 28.14 -19.32
N LEU A 190 -51.09 26.96 -18.70
CA LEU A 190 -50.02 26.41 -17.86
C LEU A 190 -48.71 26.23 -18.64
N GLU A 191 -48.76 25.65 -19.84
CA GLU A 191 -47.59 25.49 -20.72
C GLU A 191 -46.97 26.84 -21.10
N ARG A 192 -47.81 27.86 -21.37
CA ARG A 192 -47.34 29.23 -21.66
C ARG A 192 -46.74 29.91 -20.43
N ALA A 193 -47.34 29.72 -19.25
CA ALA A 193 -46.84 30.29 -18.00
C ALA A 193 -45.49 29.68 -17.61
N LEU A 194 -45.30 28.38 -17.83
CA LEU A 194 -44.01 27.70 -17.74
C LEU A 194 -42.99 28.28 -18.74
N ALA A 195 -43.35 28.42 -20.01
CA ALA A 195 -42.46 28.98 -21.04
C ALA A 195 -42.06 30.45 -20.78
N LYS A 196 -42.90 31.20 -20.06
CA LYS A 196 -42.63 32.59 -19.63
C LYS A 196 -41.87 32.68 -18.29
N GLY A 197 -41.60 31.55 -17.63
CA GLY A 197 -40.91 31.50 -16.33
C GLY A 197 -41.74 31.98 -15.14
N ILE A 198 -43.07 32.09 -15.29
CA ILE A 198 -43.99 32.39 -14.18
C ILE A 198 -44.17 31.13 -13.31
N LEU A 199 -44.28 29.98 -13.97
CA LEU A 199 -44.24 28.66 -13.34
C LEU A 199 -42.89 28.00 -13.57
N CYS A 200 -42.48 27.14 -12.64
CA CYS A 200 -41.33 26.27 -12.76
C CYS A 200 -41.69 24.82 -12.45
N GLN A 201 -40.86 23.89 -12.92
CA GLN A 201 -41.02 22.47 -12.62
C GLN A 201 -40.61 22.19 -11.18
N VAL A 202 -41.45 21.49 -10.44
CA VAL A 202 -41.15 21.03 -9.07
C VAL A 202 -39.87 20.22 -9.04
N ALA A 203 -39.64 19.34 -10.02
CA ALA A 203 -38.44 18.51 -10.10
C ALA A 203 -37.14 19.35 -10.17
N ASP A 204 -37.10 20.38 -11.02
CA ASP A 204 -35.94 21.26 -11.16
C ASP A 204 -35.65 22.05 -9.87
N VAL A 205 -36.71 22.46 -9.16
CA VAL A 205 -36.59 23.16 -7.87
C VAL A 205 -36.05 22.22 -6.80
N VAL A 206 -36.53 20.97 -6.75
CA VAL A 206 -36.05 19.95 -5.82
C VAL A 206 -34.58 19.65 -6.08
N GLU A 207 -34.16 19.46 -7.33
CA GLU A 207 -32.76 19.22 -7.71
C GLU A 207 -31.85 20.39 -7.26
N ALA A 208 -32.24 21.64 -7.52
CA ALA A 208 -31.48 22.81 -7.07
C ALA A 208 -31.40 22.93 -5.54
N HIS A 209 -32.48 22.59 -4.83
CA HIS A 209 -32.51 22.57 -3.37
C HIS A 209 -31.60 21.46 -2.81
N GLU A 210 -31.59 20.28 -3.43
CA GLU A 210 -30.69 19.18 -3.08
C GLU A 210 -29.23 19.60 -3.15
N GLU A 211 -28.82 20.26 -4.23
CA GLU A 211 -27.47 20.78 -4.39
C GLU A 211 -27.09 21.77 -3.27
N GLN A 212 -27.95 22.75 -2.96
CA GLN A 212 -27.72 23.73 -1.89
C GLN A 212 -27.62 23.06 -0.51
N MET A 213 -28.52 22.11 -0.23
CA MET A 213 -28.55 21.38 1.02
C MET A 213 -27.31 20.48 1.21
N VAL A 214 -26.82 19.84 0.14
CA VAL A 214 -25.57 19.06 0.17
C VAL A 214 -24.38 19.96 0.51
N VAL A 215 -24.29 21.15 -0.08
CA VAL A 215 -23.22 22.11 0.23
C VAL A 215 -23.32 22.58 1.69
N SER A 216 -24.52 22.97 2.15
CA SER A 216 -24.77 23.39 3.52
C SER A 216 -24.37 22.32 4.54
N LYS A 217 -24.85 21.08 4.36
CA LYS A 217 -24.47 19.93 5.20
C LYS A 217 -22.96 19.72 5.22
N THR A 218 -22.31 19.83 4.07
CA THR A 218 -20.85 19.63 4.00
C THR A 218 -20.09 20.68 4.79
N LEU A 219 -20.52 21.95 4.76
CA LEU A 219 -19.92 23.00 5.56
C LEU A 219 -20.09 22.74 7.06
N VAL A 220 -21.27 22.27 7.48
CA VAL A 220 -21.56 21.85 8.86
C VAL A 220 -20.64 20.71 9.30
N LEU A 221 -20.45 19.68 8.47
CA LEU A 221 -19.57 18.54 8.77
C LEU A 221 -18.10 18.92 8.87
N ALA A 222 -17.66 19.95 8.13
CA ALA A 222 -16.29 20.44 8.18
C ALA A 222 -16.01 21.39 9.36
N MET A 223 -17.05 21.93 10.02
CA MET A 223 -16.92 22.88 11.12
C MET A 223 -16.03 22.37 12.28
N PRO A 224 -16.14 21.12 12.77
CA PRO A 224 -15.25 20.61 13.82
C PRO A 224 -13.76 20.72 13.46
N GLY A 225 -13.41 20.52 12.18
CA GLY A 225 -12.03 20.65 11.69
C GLY A 225 -11.50 22.09 11.70
N ARG A 226 -12.38 23.08 11.56
CA ARG A 226 -12.04 24.51 11.56
C ARG A 226 -12.04 25.14 12.96
N VAL A 227 -12.85 24.61 13.88
CA VAL A 227 -12.99 25.15 15.25
C VAL A 227 -12.03 24.47 16.23
N ALA A 228 -11.91 23.15 16.21
CA ALA A 228 -11.18 22.39 17.23
C ALA A 228 -9.70 22.77 17.42
N PRO A 229 -8.92 23.18 16.40
CA PRO A 229 -7.54 23.62 16.59
C PRO A 229 -7.39 24.83 17.53
N HIS A 230 -8.46 25.59 17.73
CA HIS A 230 -8.46 26.78 18.59
C HIS A 230 -8.90 26.51 20.03
N ALA A 231 -9.38 25.30 20.32
CA ALA A 231 -10.00 24.94 21.60
C ALA A 231 -9.07 25.08 22.81
N GLU A 232 -7.77 24.77 22.64
CA GLU A 232 -6.77 24.91 23.71
C GLU A 232 -6.40 26.38 23.99
N SER A 233 -6.43 27.24 22.98
CA SER A 233 -5.86 28.60 23.03
C SER A 233 -6.91 29.71 23.21
N GLU A 234 -8.15 29.48 22.81
CA GLU A 234 -9.23 30.48 22.81
C GLU A 234 -10.16 30.31 24.02
N THR A 235 -10.70 31.43 24.49
CA THR A 235 -11.74 31.45 25.54
C THR A 235 -13.09 30.96 24.99
N ALA A 236 -14.01 30.57 25.88
CA ALA A 236 -15.36 30.14 25.49
C ALA A 236 -16.08 31.20 24.63
N GLU A 237 -15.96 32.49 24.96
CA GLU A 237 -16.56 33.60 24.21
C GLU A 237 -16.00 33.71 22.79
N GLN A 238 -14.69 33.52 22.61
CA GLN A 238 -14.04 33.55 21.29
C GLN A 238 -14.47 32.34 20.45
N LEU A 239 -14.50 31.15 21.05
CA LEU A 239 -14.98 29.93 20.39
C LEU A 239 -16.45 30.03 20.01
N LYS A 240 -17.29 30.66 20.84
CA LYS A 240 -18.70 30.93 20.54
C LYS A 240 -18.86 31.80 19.29
N VAL A 241 -18.05 32.85 19.14
CA VAL A 241 -18.06 33.70 17.93
C VAL A 241 -17.68 32.88 16.69
N ARG A 242 -16.59 32.11 16.77
CA ARG A 242 -16.11 31.27 15.68
C ARG A 242 -17.13 30.25 15.22
N ILE A 243 -17.71 29.49 16.15
CA ILE A 243 -18.77 28.51 15.83
C ILE A 243 -19.98 29.22 15.19
N THR A 244 -20.31 30.42 15.65
CA THR A 244 -21.43 31.20 15.09
C THR A 244 -21.17 31.63 13.64
N GLU A 245 -19.95 32.05 13.30
CA GLU A 245 -19.56 32.41 11.93
C GLU A 245 -19.64 31.20 11.00
N GLU A 246 -19.13 30.05 11.44
CA GLU A 246 -19.20 28.79 10.70
C GLU A 246 -20.65 28.34 10.42
N ILE A 247 -21.55 28.51 11.41
CA ILE A 247 -22.97 28.24 11.23
C ILE A 247 -23.60 29.22 10.24
N LYS A 248 -23.23 30.51 10.28
CA LYS A 248 -23.74 31.50 9.32
C LYS A 248 -23.35 31.16 7.88
N ASP A 249 -22.11 30.77 7.65
CA ASP A 249 -21.63 30.36 6.32
C ASP A 249 -22.37 29.11 5.81
N ALA A 250 -22.58 28.13 6.69
CA ALA A 250 -23.36 26.94 6.36
C ALA A 250 -24.82 27.27 6.00
N LEU A 251 -25.46 28.21 6.71
CA LEU A 251 -26.82 28.64 6.44
C LEU A 251 -26.92 29.48 5.15
N ALA A 252 -25.92 30.32 4.87
CA ALA A 252 -25.86 31.13 3.65
C ALA A 252 -25.69 30.30 2.38
N ALA A 253 -25.04 29.13 2.48
CA ALA A 253 -24.92 28.17 1.39
C ALA A 253 -26.17 27.28 1.21
N GLY A 254 -27.08 27.27 2.19
CA GLY A 254 -28.34 26.54 2.14
C GLY A 254 -29.47 27.32 1.48
N PRO A 255 -30.70 26.78 1.51
CA PRO A 255 -31.88 27.41 0.93
C PRO A 255 -32.12 28.80 1.55
N PRO A 256 -32.51 29.81 0.74
CA PRO A 256 -32.71 31.17 1.22
C PRO A 256 -33.78 31.23 2.30
N VAL A 257 -33.47 31.91 3.40
CA VAL A 257 -34.40 32.20 4.49
C VAL A 257 -34.92 33.62 4.30
N GLU A 258 -35.89 33.81 3.40
CA GLU A 258 -36.66 35.05 3.31
C GLU A 258 -38.05 34.86 3.93
N VAL A 259 -38.40 35.72 4.89
CA VAL A 259 -39.78 35.86 5.38
C VAL A 259 -40.35 37.10 4.72
N ARG A 260 -41.35 36.93 3.85
CA ARG A 260 -42.14 38.04 3.29
C ARG A 260 -43.62 37.81 3.49
N ASP A 261 -44.31 38.93 3.65
CA ASP A 261 -45.72 39.10 3.99
C ASP A 261 -46.64 38.41 2.96
N GLU A 262 -47.56 37.56 3.43
CA GLU A 262 -48.38 36.63 2.62
C GLU A 262 -49.44 37.32 1.73
N ASN A 263 -49.53 38.66 1.75
CA ASN A 263 -50.70 39.42 1.29
C ASN A 263 -50.67 39.95 -0.17
N GLN A 264 -49.86 39.42 -1.09
CA GLN A 264 -49.76 39.96 -2.47
C GLN A 264 -50.19 39.05 -3.63
N LEU A 265 -50.88 37.92 -3.38
CA LEU A 265 -51.08 36.91 -4.43
C LEU A 265 -52.55 36.59 -4.68
N ALA A 266 -53.19 37.41 -5.54
CA ALA A 266 -54.52 37.17 -6.07
C ALA A 266 -54.49 37.07 -7.61
N GLY A 267 -54.73 35.85 -8.12
CA GLY A 267 -54.89 35.53 -9.53
C GLY A 267 -55.58 34.17 -9.69
N PRO A 268 -56.09 33.80 -10.88
CA PRO A 268 -56.95 32.62 -11.11
C PRO A 268 -56.28 31.25 -10.85
N PHE A 269 -55.00 31.21 -10.46
CA PHE A 269 -54.20 30.01 -10.18
C PHE A 269 -53.55 30.03 -8.78
N ALA A 270 -54.21 30.63 -7.79
CA ALA A 270 -53.63 30.93 -6.48
C ALA A 270 -53.14 29.70 -5.69
N GLU A 271 -53.73 28.52 -5.90
CA GLU A 271 -53.41 27.27 -5.20
C GLU A 271 -53.21 26.12 -6.20
N LEU A 272 -52.00 26.00 -6.75
CA LEU A 272 -51.62 24.81 -7.53
C LEU A 272 -51.29 23.65 -6.57
N ALA A 273 -51.75 22.43 -6.89
CA ALA A 273 -51.44 21.22 -6.13
C ALA A 273 -49.91 20.98 -6.00
N GLY A 274 -49.12 21.44 -6.97
CA GLY A 274 -47.66 21.36 -6.98
C GLY A 274 -46.97 22.12 -5.84
N GLN A 275 -47.64 23.07 -5.16
CA GLN A 275 -47.08 23.71 -3.96
C GLN A 275 -46.93 22.72 -2.79
N GLU A 276 -47.94 21.89 -2.56
CA GLU A 276 -47.90 20.85 -1.51
C GLU A 276 -46.97 19.69 -1.91
N VAL A 277 -46.94 19.32 -3.20
CA VAL A 277 -45.99 18.34 -3.73
C VAL A 277 -44.54 18.82 -3.54
N LEU A 278 -44.24 20.08 -3.88
CA LEU A 278 -42.93 20.68 -3.66
C LEU A 278 -42.58 20.66 -2.17
N ARG A 279 -43.47 21.14 -1.30
CA ARG A 279 -43.24 21.18 0.14
C ARG A 279 -42.86 19.80 0.70
N ARG A 280 -43.60 18.76 0.33
CA ARG A 280 -43.30 17.37 0.75
C ARG A 280 -41.97 16.88 0.18
N ALA A 281 -41.72 17.12 -1.11
CA ALA A 281 -40.48 16.70 -1.76
C ALA A 281 -39.24 17.37 -1.13
N LEU A 282 -39.31 18.68 -0.84
CA LEU A 282 -38.22 19.40 -0.16
C LEU A 282 -37.98 18.86 1.25
N ILE A 283 -39.04 18.57 2.00
CA ILE A 283 -38.98 17.97 3.34
C ILE A 283 -38.33 16.58 3.29
N GLU A 284 -38.83 15.69 2.44
CA GLU A 284 -38.32 14.31 2.30
C GLU A 284 -36.86 14.28 1.84
N SER A 285 -36.54 15.09 0.84
CA SER A 285 -35.18 15.24 0.35
C SER A 285 -34.24 15.83 1.41
N SER A 286 -34.66 16.87 2.12
CA SER A 286 -33.88 17.47 3.21
C SER A 286 -33.67 16.52 4.38
N ARG A 287 -34.64 15.65 4.68
CA ARG A 287 -34.50 14.58 5.67
C ARG A 287 -33.46 13.56 5.25
N ALA A 288 -33.50 13.14 3.98
CA ALA A 288 -32.54 12.18 3.42
C ALA A 288 -31.12 12.76 3.42
N ILE A 289 -30.97 14.01 2.99
CA ILE A 289 -29.69 14.72 2.95
C ILE A 289 -29.15 14.95 4.36
N ASN A 290 -29.91 15.54 5.29
CA ASN A 290 -29.42 15.89 6.63
C ASN A 290 -29.31 14.72 7.59
N ARG A 291 -29.55 13.49 7.15
CA ARG A 291 -29.28 12.33 8.00
C ARG A 291 -27.80 12.39 8.44
N PRO A 292 -27.50 12.32 9.75
CA PRO A 292 -26.12 12.39 10.21
C PRO A 292 -25.30 11.31 9.49
N PRO A 293 -24.05 11.61 9.08
CA PRO A 293 -23.20 10.60 8.50
C PRO A 293 -23.06 9.45 9.51
N PRO A 294 -23.18 8.18 9.05
CA PRO A 294 -23.04 7.06 9.95
C PRO A 294 -21.63 7.10 10.58
N ARG A 295 -21.54 6.85 11.89
CA ARG A 295 -20.25 6.56 12.53
C ARG A 295 -19.74 5.25 11.93
N MET A 296 -18.79 5.39 11.02
CA MET A 296 -18.42 4.33 10.10
C MET A 296 -16.91 4.34 9.94
N SER A 297 -16.33 3.15 9.98
CA SER A 297 -14.91 2.96 9.69
C SER A 297 -14.67 3.10 8.18
N VAL A 298 -13.43 3.39 7.76
CA VAL A 298 -13.08 3.41 6.33
C VAL A 298 -13.45 2.11 5.57
N PRO A 299 -13.23 0.89 6.10
CA PRO A 299 -13.63 -0.32 5.37
C PRO A 299 -15.16 -0.47 5.27
N ASP A 300 -15.92 -0.08 6.30
CA ASP A 300 -17.39 -0.11 6.22
C ASP A 300 -17.91 0.93 5.22
N TRP A 301 -17.25 2.11 5.13
CA TRP A 301 -17.55 3.11 4.11
C TRP A 301 -17.26 2.59 2.71
N ALA A 302 -16.13 1.94 2.52
CA ALA A 302 -15.76 1.38 1.24
C ALA A 302 -16.77 0.30 0.81
N ASP A 303 -17.15 -0.60 1.72
CA ASP A 303 -18.13 -1.66 1.47
C ASP A 303 -19.54 -1.10 1.14
N ALA A 304 -19.91 0.06 1.70
CA ALA A 304 -21.21 0.68 1.49
C ALA A 304 -21.28 1.59 0.24
N TYR A 305 -20.21 2.35 -0.05
CA TYR A 305 -20.28 3.47 -1.00
C TYR A 305 -19.32 3.36 -2.19
N ARG A 306 -18.24 2.58 -2.07
CA ARG A 306 -17.26 2.47 -3.16
C ARG A 306 -17.71 1.42 -4.17
N SER A 307 -17.67 1.79 -5.44
CA SER A 307 -17.85 0.89 -6.57
C SER A 307 -16.57 0.80 -7.39
N LEU A 308 -16.27 -0.38 -7.91
CA LEU A 308 -15.17 -0.64 -8.81
C LEU A 308 -15.63 -0.52 -10.26
N SER A 309 -14.93 0.28 -11.05
CA SER A 309 -15.14 0.35 -12.49
C SER A 309 -14.54 -0.88 -13.17
N THR A 310 -15.19 -1.35 -14.24
CA THR A 310 -14.64 -2.38 -15.13
C THR A 310 -13.44 -1.89 -15.93
N SER A 311 -13.23 -0.57 -16.01
CA SER A 311 -12.10 0.05 -16.72
C SER A 311 -10.78 0.04 -15.93
N ALA A 312 -10.82 -0.08 -14.59
CA ALA A 312 -9.65 0.02 -13.72
C ALA A 312 -9.22 -1.32 -13.08
N GLY A 313 -9.97 -2.41 -13.30
CA GLY A 313 -9.69 -3.73 -12.72
C GLY A 313 -10.50 -4.88 -13.34
N ALA A 314 -10.17 -6.12 -12.94
CA ALA A 314 -10.75 -7.35 -13.50
C ALA A 314 -12.21 -7.64 -13.05
N VAL A 315 -12.68 -6.98 -11.99
CA VAL A 315 -14.02 -7.19 -11.40
C VAL A 315 -14.69 -5.84 -11.20
N GLY A 316 -15.85 -5.65 -11.82
CA GLY A 316 -16.72 -4.48 -11.58
C GLY A 316 -17.74 -4.74 -10.48
N GLY A 317 -18.28 -3.66 -9.90
CA GLY A 317 -19.34 -3.72 -8.88
C GLY A 317 -18.90 -3.23 -7.50
N PRO A 318 -19.70 -3.46 -6.45
CA PRO A 318 -19.42 -2.96 -5.11
C PRO A 318 -18.08 -3.44 -4.58
N TRP A 319 -17.31 -2.54 -3.96
CA TRP A 319 -16.12 -2.91 -3.21
C TRP A 319 -16.50 -3.83 -2.04
N GLN A 320 -15.63 -4.80 -1.76
CA GLN A 320 -15.80 -5.71 -0.64
C GLN A 320 -14.44 -5.92 0.03
N THR A 321 -14.27 -5.30 1.20
CA THR A 321 -13.01 -5.29 1.94
C THR A 321 -12.53 -6.69 2.27
N HIS A 322 -13.46 -7.61 2.59
CA HIS A 322 -13.11 -8.99 2.90
C HIS A 322 -12.41 -9.71 1.75
N ARG A 323 -12.56 -9.28 0.49
CA ARG A 323 -11.81 -9.87 -0.62
C ARG A 323 -10.31 -9.68 -0.45
N VAL A 324 -9.87 -8.62 0.22
CA VAL A 324 -8.46 -8.38 0.57
C VAL A 324 -8.40 -8.04 2.06
N GLU A 325 -8.79 -8.99 2.91
CA GLU A 325 -9.06 -8.74 4.32
C GLU A 325 -7.87 -8.15 5.08
N VAL A 326 -6.64 -8.44 4.65
CA VAL A 326 -5.42 -7.88 5.26
C VAL A 326 -5.39 -6.34 5.23
N ALA A 327 -6.10 -5.73 4.28
CA ALA A 327 -6.24 -4.29 4.14
C ALA A 327 -7.14 -3.65 5.22
N ARG A 328 -7.97 -4.45 5.92
CA ARG A 328 -8.89 -3.93 6.95
C ARG A 328 -8.15 -3.20 8.06
N GLY A 329 -7.09 -3.78 8.62
CA GLY A 329 -6.32 -3.16 9.72
C GLY A 329 -5.83 -1.74 9.40
N PRO A 330 -5.07 -1.54 8.31
CA PRO A 330 -4.65 -0.21 7.89
C PRO A 330 -5.82 0.76 7.64
N MET A 331 -6.97 0.28 7.17
CA MET A 331 -8.15 1.14 6.98
C MET A 331 -8.84 1.48 8.30
N MET A 332 -8.89 0.57 9.27
CA MET A 332 -9.40 0.85 10.62
C MET A 332 -8.55 1.90 11.34
N ALA A 333 -7.22 1.86 11.15
CA ALA A 333 -6.29 2.81 11.76
C ALA A 333 -6.51 4.26 11.32
N VAL A 334 -7.19 4.52 10.20
CA VAL A 334 -7.50 5.87 9.72
C VAL A 334 -8.39 6.64 10.69
N THR A 335 -9.31 5.94 11.37
CA THR A 335 -10.25 6.52 12.33
C THR A 335 -9.87 6.19 13.77
N GLU A 336 -8.73 5.53 13.99
CA GLU A 336 -8.28 5.09 15.29
C GLU A 336 -7.74 6.27 16.13
N PRO A 337 -8.12 6.35 17.42
CA PRO A 337 -7.65 7.39 18.32
C PRO A 337 -6.12 7.46 18.38
N ASP A 338 -5.62 8.69 18.50
CA ASP A 338 -4.20 9.03 18.60
C ASP A 338 -3.31 8.75 17.39
N VAL A 339 -3.76 7.94 16.42
CA VAL A 339 -2.99 7.66 15.19
C VAL A 339 -2.86 8.94 14.35
N GLU A 340 -1.61 9.32 14.05
CA GLU A 340 -1.26 10.44 13.17
C GLU A 340 -0.49 9.97 11.94
N THR A 341 0.20 8.83 12.05
CA THR A 341 0.97 8.24 10.96
C THR A 341 0.57 6.78 10.78
N ILE A 342 0.28 6.40 9.54
CA ILE A 342 0.04 5.02 9.14
C ILE A 342 1.12 4.61 8.15
N THR A 343 1.84 3.53 8.44
CA THR A 343 2.84 2.96 7.52
C THR A 343 2.37 1.63 6.99
N ILE A 344 2.44 1.42 5.69
CA ILE A 344 2.04 0.19 5.01
C ILE A 344 3.25 -0.33 4.25
N MET A 345 4.05 -1.16 4.93
CA MET A 345 5.16 -1.89 4.33
C MET A 345 4.65 -3.25 3.84
N CYS A 346 4.28 -3.36 2.57
CA CYS A 346 3.75 -4.63 2.08
C CYS A 346 4.17 -4.94 0.65
N CYS A 347 4.02 -6.23 0.31
CA CYS A 347 4.22 -6.76 -1.04
C CYS A 347 3.41 -5.99 -2.11
N THR A 348 3.81 -6.16 -3.38
CA THR A 348 3.17 -5.48 -4.51
C THR A 348 1.78 -6.04 -4.79
N GLN A 349 0.87 -5.22 -5.34
CA GLN A 349 -0.47 -5.65 -5.77
C GLN A 349 -1.31 -6.36 -4.68
N THR A 350 -1.23 -5.90 -3.43
CA THR A 350 -2.04 -6.44 -2.33
C THR A 350 -3.04 -5.40 -1.84
N MET A 351 -2.59 -4.39 -1.07
CA MET A 351 -3.52 -3.44 -0.45
C MET A 351 -3.18 -1.96 -0.62
N LYS A 352 -1.91 -1.59 -0.79
CA LYS A 352 -1.38 -0.20 -0.74
C LYS A 352 -2.31 0.83 -1.39
N THR A 353 -2.46 0.74 -2.72
CA THR A 353 -3.24 1.71 -3.51
C THR A 353 -4.70 1.75 -3.09
N SER A 354 -5.32 0.60 -2.82
CA SER A 354 -6.73 0.55 -2.43
C SER A 354 -7.00 1.14 -1.06
N VAL A 355 -6.06 1.04 -0.12
CA VAL A 355 -6.16 1.73 1.18
C VAL A 355 -6.12 3.25 0.96
N LEU A 356 -5.20 3.76 0.13
CA LEU A 356 -5.11 5.20 -0.17
C LEU A 356 -6.39 5.72 -0.86
N GLU A 357 -6.92 4.98 -1.84
CA GLU A 357 -8.18 5.30 -2.53
C GLU A 357 -9.38 5.33 -1.57
N ASN A 358 -9.49 4.32 -0.70
CA ASN A 358 -10.58 4.24 0.28
C ASN A 358 -10.51 5.36 1.31
N THR A 359 -9.32 5.68 1.82
CA THR A 359 -9.10 6.80 2.73
C THR A 359 -9.50 8.13 2.09
N LEU A 360 -9.07 8.36 0.84
CA LEU A 360 -9.42 9.55 0.08
C LEU A 360 -10.94 9.68 -0.09
N GLY A 361 -11.60 8.60 -0.52
CA GLY A 361 -13.04 8.60 -0.71
C GLY A 361 -13.81 8.82 0.59
N TYR A 362 -13.37 8.18 1.68
CA TYR A 362 -13.93 8.37 3.02
C TYR A 362 -13.87 9.84 3.46
N PHE A 363 -12.70 10.48 3.39
CA PHE A 363 -12.56 11.88 3.77
C PHE A 363 -13.31 12.80 2.80
N ALA A 364 -13.29 12.54 1.49
CA ALA A 364 -14.09 13.33 0.54
C ALA A 364 -15.61 13.28 0.83
N HIS A 365 -16.12 12.16 1.36
CA HIS A 365 -17.55 11.95 1.59
C HIS A 365 -18.00 12.31 3.03
N LEU A 366 -17.33 11.80 4.06
CA LEU A 366 -17.82 11.87 5.44
C LEU A 366 -17.12 12.90 6.33
N ASP A 367 -15.86 13.24 6.04
CA ASP A 367 -15.08 14.27 6.78
C ASP A 367 -14.19 15.09 5.83
N PRO A 368 -14.79 15.98 5.00
CA PRO A 368 -14.10 16.70 3.95
C PRO A 368 -12.95 17.57 4.45
N ALA A 369 -11.80 17.47 3.78
CA ALA A 369 -10.60 18.19 4.16
C ALA A 369 -9.62 18.42 2.99
N PRO A 370 -8.65 19.32 3.15
CA PRO A 370 -7.49 19.42 2.26
C PRO A 370 -6.65 18.14 2.27
N MET A 371 -6.51 17.49 1.12
CA MET A 371 -5.75 16.25 0.93
C MET A 371 -4.66 16.41 -0.12
N LEU A 372 -3.51 15.78 0.12
CA LEU A 372 -2.40 15.68 -0.83
C LEU A 372 -2.06 14.22 -1.09
N VAL A 373 -2.06 13.80 -2.35
CA VAL A 373 -1.47 12.54 -2.79
C VAL A 373 -0.12 12.82 -3.43
N LEU A 374 0.92 12.16 -2.95
CA LEU A 374 2.27 12.25 -3.51
C LEU A 374 2.61 10.96 -4.23
N GLN A 375 3.12 11.12 -5.45
CA GLN A 375 3.62 10.03 -6.30
C GLN A 375 5.11 10.25 -6.60
N PRO A 376 5.89 9.22 -6.97
CA PRO A 376 7.33 9.38 -7.20
C PRO A 376 7.66 10.39 -8.31
N LYS A 377 6.88 10.37 -9.40
CA LYS A 377 7.10 11.17 -10.61
C LYS A 377 5.81 11.84 -11.08
N ASP A 378 5.96 12.88 -11.89
CA ASP A 378 4.85 13.66 -12.44
C ASP A 378 3.91 12.81 -13.30
N GLU A 379 4.47 11.94 -14.13
CA GLU A 379 3.70 11.04 -15.00
C GLU A 379 2.88 10.05 -14.18
N MET A 380 3.41 9.61 -13.02
CA MET A 380 2.69 8.73 -12.10
C MET A 380 1.53 9.45 -11.39
N ALA A 381 1.70 10.72 -11.04
CA ALA A 381 0.60 11.54 -10.51
C ALA A 381 -0.53 11.71 -11.54
N ASP A 382 -0.18 11.92 -12.82
CA ASP A 382 -1.16 12.02 -13.91
C ASP A 382 -1.86 10.69 -14.17
N ALA A 383 -1.11 9.59 -14.22
CA ALA A 383 -1.66 8.25 -14.38
C ALA A 383 -2.60 7.90 -13.22
N PHE A 384 -2.19 8.16 -11.97
CA PHE A 384 -3.03 7.93 -10.80
C PHE A 384 -4.35 8.71 -10.87
N SER A 385 -4.30 9.98 -11.30
CA SER A 385 -5.52 10.79 -11.49
C SER A 385 -6.46 10.22 -12.56
N LYS A 386 -5.91 9.83 -13.73
CA LYS A 386 -6.70 9.37 -14.89
C LYS A 386 -7.22 7.94 -14.74
N GLU A 387 -6.41 7.05 -14.21
CA GLU A 387 -6.63 5.60 -14.24
C GLU A 387 -7.21 5.07 -12.92
N ARG A 388 -7.07 5.80 -11.81
CA ARG A 388 -7.56 5.40 -10.49
C ARG A 388 -8.65 6.31 -9.97
N ILE A 389 -8.35 7.59 -9.78
CA ILE A 389 -9.26 8.53 -9.12
C ILE A 389 -10.48 8.87 -9.99
N ALA A 390 -10.29 9.23 -11.25
CA ALA A 390 -11.42 9.58 -12.12
C ALA A 390 -12.42 8.41 -12.30
N PRO A 391 -11.99 7.15 -12.54
CA PRO A 391 -12.90 6.01 -12.57
C PRO A 391 -13.59 5.73 -11.23
N MET A 392 -12.88 5.89 -10.10
CA MET A 392 -13.47 5.74 -8.77
C MET A 392 -14.61 6.74 -8.52
N ILE A 393 -14.39 8.01 -8.85
CA ILE A 393 -15.42 9.05 -8.75
C ILE A 393 -16.60 8.73 -9.66
N ALA A 394 -16.34 8.37 -10.93
CA ALA A 394 -17.40 8.11 -11.90
C ALA A 394 -18.28 6.91 -11.52
N SER A 395 -17.69 5.86 -10.97
CA SER A 395 -18.38 4.61 -10.62
C SER A 395 -19.08 4.64 -9.25
N SER A 396 -18.61 5.47 -8.31
CA SER A 396 -19.16 5.55 -6.95
C SER A 396 -20.16 6.70 -6.84
N PRO A 397 -21.48 6.44 -6.72
CA PRO A 397 -22.51 7.49 -6.74
C PRO A 397 -22.30 8.59 -5.69
N ALA A 398 -21.88 8.23 -4.48
CA ALA A 398 -21.59 9.18 -3.41
C ALA A 398 -20.47 10.17 -3.77
N LEU A 399 -19.39 9.68 -4.40
CA LEU A 399 -18.29 10.54 -4.84
C LEU A 399 -18.66 11.34 -6.09
N ARG A 400 -19.42 10.75 -7.02
CA ARG A 400 -19.89 11.45 -8.22
C ARG A 400 -20.77 12.65 -7.88
N ALA A 401 -21.63 12.54 -6.87
CA ALA A 401 -22.46 13.66 -6.40
C ALA A 401 -21.63 14.84 -5.87
N ILE A 402 -20.44 14.56 -5.29
CA ILE A 402 -19.60 15.57 -4.64
C ILE A 402 -18.52 16.13 -5.58
N MET A 403 -17.98 15.29 -6.46
CA MET A 403 -16.79 15.58 -7.30
C MET A 403 -17.05 15.45 -8.81
N GLY A 404 -18.22 14.98 -9.24
CA GLY A 404 -18.42 14.43 -10.58
C GLY A 404 -19.02 15.37 -11.63
N ASP A 405 -19.62 16.50 -11.26
CA ASP A 405 -20.36 17.29 -12.24
C ASP A 405 -19.44 18.21 -13.08
N ARG A 406 -19.65 18.18 -14.40
CA ARG A 406 -18.89 18.95 -15.39
C ARG A 406 -19.38 20.39 -15.53
N ARG A 407 -20.62 20.71 -15.08
CA ARG A 407 -21.22 22.05 -15.18
C ARG A 407 -20.69 23.04 -14.13
N THR A 408 -20.16 22.55 -13.01
CA THR A 408 -19.55 23.35 -11.93
C THR A 408 -18.03 23.48 -12.07
N ARG A 409 -17.47 23.26 -13.28
CA ARG A 409 -16.08 23.61 -13.59
C ARG A 409 -15.89 25.13 -13.50
N THR A 410 -15.70 25.63 -12.28
CA THR A 410 -14.91 26.84 -12.09
C THR A 410 -13.53 26.58 -12.70
N GLY A 411 -12.89 27.58 -13.30
CA GLY A 411 -11.59 27.43 -14.00
C GLY A 411 -10.41 26.95 -13.13
N ALA A 412 -10.66 26.50 -11.89
CA ALA A 412 -9.68 26.07 -10.90
C ALA A 412 -9.43 24.55 -10.87
N ASP A 413 -10.31 23.71 -11.43
CA ASP A 413 -10.09 22.25 -11.45
C ASP A 413 -9.16 21.83 -12.59
N THR A 414 -8.11 21.08 -12.24
CA THR A 414 -7.10 20.57 -13.17
C THR A 414 -6.99 19.05 -13.08
N LEU A 415 -6.13 18.46 -13.91
CA LEU A 415 -5.87 17.03 -13.84
C LEU A 415 -5.42 16.60 -12.43
N ARG A 416 -4.57 17.40 -11.79
CA ARG A 416 -3.98 17.11 -10.47
C ARG A 416 -4.64 17.85 -9.32
N PHE A 417 -5.74 18.57 -9.57
CA PHE A 417 -6.44 19.33 -8.55
C PHE A 417 -7.94 19.18 -8.72
N LYS A 418 -8.62 18.65 -7.69
CA LYS A 418 -10.07 18.46 -7.66
C LYS A 418 -10.63 19.11 -6.41
N LYS A 419 -11.43 20.16 -6.56
CA LYS A 419 -12.10 20.82 -5.44
C LYS A 419 -13.43 20.12 -5.13
N PHE A 420 -13.83 20.12 -3.87
CA PHE A 420 -15.14 19.67 -3.43
C PHE A 420 -15.59 20.50 -2.21
N PRO A 421 -16.88 20.53 -1.86
CA PRO A 421 -17.34 21.22 -0.66
C PRO A 421 -16.54 20.78 0.57
N GLY A 422 -16.05 21.72 1.37
CA GLY A 422 -15.26 21.45 2.59
C GLY A 422 -13.79 21.05 2.38
N GLY A 423 -13.32 20.84 1.14
CA GLY A 423 -11.93 20.41 0.93
C GLY A 423 -11.44 20.45 -0.52
N PHE A 424 -10.29 19.82 -0.75
CA PHE A 424 -9.77 19.59 -2.09
C PHE A 424 -8.80 18.40 -2.08
N LEU A 425 -8.60 17.82 -3.25
CA LEU A 425 -7.58 16.81 -3.51
C LEU A 425 -6.53 17.41 -4.45
N ALA A 426 -5.31 17.55 -3.94
CA ALA A 426 -4.13 17.85 -4.74
C ALA A 426 -3.33 16.56 -4.99
N MET A 427 -2.75 16.43 -6.17
CA MET A 427 -1.81 15.37 -6.53
C MET A 427 -0.50 15.99 -7.00
N ALA A 428 0.62 15.50 -6.50
CA ALA A 428 1.94 16.05 -6.83
C ALA A 428 2.99 14.95 -7.01
N SER A 429 4.15 15.32 -7.54
CA SER A 429 5.34 14.49 -7.58
C SER A 429 6.30 14.83 -6.44
N ALA A 430 6.97 13.81 -5.90
CA ALA A 430 7.99 13.97 -4.86
C ALA A 430 9.24 14.72 -5.40
N GLY A 431 9.51 14.65 -6.70
CA GLY A 431 10.65 15.28 -7.35
C GLY A 431 10.56 16.79 -7.56
N SER A 432 9.41 17.42 -7.29
CA SER A 432 9.19 18.86 -7.47
C SER A 432 8.87 19.54 -6.13
N PRO A 433 9.88 20.02 -5.37
CA PRO A 433 9.68 20.68 -4.07
C PRO A 433 8.74 21.90 -4.12
N SER A 434 8.74 22.63 -5.23
CA SER A 434 7.82 23.75 -5.47
C SER A 434 6.34 23.33 -5.40
N ASN A 435 6.00 22.11 -5.85
CA ASN A 435 4.63 21.58 -5.77
C ASN A 435 4.25 21.15 -4.35
N LEU A 436 5.24 20.80 -3.52
CA LEU A 436 5.06 20.47 -2.09
C LEU A 436 4.87 21.74 -1.25
N ALA A 437 5.38 22.88 -1.71
CA ALA A 437 5.53 24.09 -0.90
C ALA A 437 4.29 25.00 -0.76
N MET A 438 3.16 24.67 -1.39
CA MET A 438 2.14 25.69 -1.68
C MET A 438 0.96 25.79 -0.70
N ARG A 439 0.62 24.74 0.09
CA ARG A 439 -0.69 24.68 0.76
C ARG A 439 -0.66 24.00 2.14
N ALA A 440 -1.58 24.38 3.01
CA ALA A 440 -1.91 23.65 4.23
C ALA A 440 -2.70 22.38 3.87
N ILE A 441 -2.28 21.22 4.38
CA ILE A 441 -2.86 19.90 4.07
C ILE A 441 -3.16 19.16 5.37
N ARG A 442 -4.35 18.59 5.52
CA ARG A 442 -4.70 17.77 6.71
C ARG A 442 -4.32 16.31 6.52
N ILE A 443 -4.64 15.74 5.35
CA ILE A 443 -4.43 14.33 5.04
C ILE A 443 -3.39 14.20 3.93
N VAL A 444 -2.25 13.59 4.23
CA VAL A 444 -1.16 13.34 3.28
C VAL A 444 -1.11 11.85 2.98
N LEU A 445 -1.14 11.49 1.70
CA LEU A 445 -1.13 10.12 1.19
C LEU A 445 0.12 9.96 0.30
N LEU A 446 1.12 9.25 0.80
CA LEU A 446 2.43 9.08 0.20
C LEU A 446 2.56 7.67 -0.38
N ASP A 447 2.52 7.57 -1.71
CA ASP A 447 2.61 6.28 -2.41
C ASP A 447 4.03 6.03 -2.93
N GLU A 448 4.47 4.78 -2.82
CA GLU A 448 5.77 4.27 -3.27
C GLU A 448 6.99 5.06 -2.74
N ILE A 449 7.00 5.37 -1.43
CA ILE A 449 7.96 6.30 -0.82
C ILE A 449 9.45 5.91 -0.99
N ASP A 450 9.78 4.62 -1.13
CA ASP A 450 11.18 4.20 -1.37
C ASP A 450 11.70 4.67 -2.73
N LYS A 451 10.80 5.01 -3.66
CA LYS A 451 11.17 5.55 -4.99
C LYS A 451 11.38 7.07 -4.96
N TYR A 452 11.27 7.73 -3.81
CA TYR A 452 11.44 9.17 -3.70
C TYR A 452 12.92 9.55 -3.63
N GLU A 453 13.33 10.38 -4.58
CA GLU A 453 14.66 10.97 -4.61
C GLU A 453 14.75 12.12 -3.60
N THR A 454 15.82 12.18 -2.81
CA THR A 454 16.04 13.30 -1.89
C THR A 454 16.38 14.55 -2.70
N SER A 455 15.61 15.61 -2.48
CA SER A 455 15.81 16.90 -3.16
C SER A 455 16.87 17.76 -2.46
N LYS A 456 17.26 18.87 -3.08
CA LYS A 456 18.11 19.90 -2.42
C LYS A 456 17.45 20.53 -1.20
N GLU A 457 16.12 20.58 -1.16
CA GLU A 457 15.33 21.13 -0.05
C GLU A 457 15.15 20.13 1.10
N GLY A 458 15.59 18.87 0.91
CA GLY A 458 15.52 17.81 1.90
C GLY A 458 14.65 16.63 1.47
N ASP A 459 14.23 15.85 2.45
CA ASP A 459 13.42 14.65 2.28
C ASP A 459 11.98 15.00 1.86
N PRO A 460 11.50 14.54 0.68
CA PRO A 460 10.13 14.82 0.23
C PRO A 460 9.03 14.37 1.20
N VAL A 461 9.25 13.28 1.96
CA VAL A 461 8.29 12.82 2.97
C VAL A 461 8.12 13.86 4.07
N ALA A 462 9.24 14.32 4.63
CA ALA A 462 9.23 15.36 5.66
C ALA A 462 8.64 16.67 5.14
N LEU A 463 9.03 17.10 3.92
CA LEU A 463 8.50 18.33 3.30
C LEU A 463 6.98 18.31 3.10
N ALA A 464 6.43 17.14 2.75
CA ALA A 464 4.99 16.96 2.63
C ALA A 464 4.29 16.95 4.00
N GLU A 465 4.89 16.32 5.02
CA GLU A 465 4.34 16.28 6.38
C GLU A 465 4.38 17.63 7.08
N GLU A 466 5.36 18.49 6.82
CA GLU A 466 5.38 19.87 7.32
C GLU A 466 4.14 20.68 6.89
N ARG A 467 3.47 20.31 5.79
CA ARG A 467 2.21 20.94 5.36
C ARG A 467 1.05 20.68 6.31
N THR A 468 1.18 19.66 7.15
CA THR A 468 0.20 19.29 8.17
C THR A 468 0.39 20.06 9.47
N ALA A 469 1.43 20.88 9.60
CA ALA A 469 1.75 21.60 10.85
C ALA A 469 0.59 22.50 11.34
N THR A 470 -0.23 23.02 10.42
CA THR A 470 -1.43 23.82 10.75
C THR A 470 -2.58 22.99 11.31
N PHE A 471 -2.59 21.68 11.08
CA PHE A 471 -3.59 20.72 11.57
C PHE A 471 -3.00 19.90 12.73
N THR A 472 -2.72 20.58 13.84
CA THR A 472 -2.01 19.99 14.99
C THR A 472 -2.73 18.81 15.64
N THR A 473 -4.05 18.73 15.48
CA THR A 473 -4.88 17.80 16.25
C THR A 473 -5.46 16.66 15.41
N ASN A 474 -5.79 16.87 14.14
CA ASN A 474 -6.49 15.88 13.33
C ASN A 474 -5.81 15.61 11.97
N ARG A 475 -4.50 15.85 11.88
CA ARG A 475 -3.70 15.44 10.71
C ARG A 475 -3.58 13.92 10.61
N LEU A 476 -3.37 13.45 9.38
CA LEU A 476 -3.03 12.06 9.10
C LEU A 476 -2.02 11.98 7.96
N SER A 477 -0.94 11.23 8.17
CA SER A 477 0.03 10.86 7.14
C SER A 477 -0.04 9.36 6.88
N ILE A 478 -0.33 8.94 5.65
CA ILE A 478 -0.29 7.53 5.24
C ILE A 478 0.87 7.32 4.27
N ARG A 479 1.78 6.41 4.64
CA ARG A 479 2.99 6.06 3.90
C ARG A 479 2.86 4.63 3.40
N ALA A 480 2.92 4.39 2.09
CA ALA A 480 2.79 3.04 1.54
C ALA A 480 3.91 2.73 0.55
N CYS A 481 4.56 1.57 0.69
CA CYS A 481 5.54 1.09 -0.29
C CYS A 481 5.85 -0.40 -0.10
N SER A 482 6.37 -1.05 -1.14
CA SER A 482 7.13 -2.29 -0.95
C SER A 482 8.55 -1.90 -0.57
N PRO A 483 9.16 -2.54 0.44
CA PRO A 483 10.51 -2.20 0.85
C PRO A 483 11.52 -2.54 -0.23
N THR A 484 12.69 -1.91 -0.15
CA THR A 484 13.80 -2.10 -1.08
C THR A 484 14.98 -2.77 -0.39
N TRP A 485 16.04 -2.03 -0.07
CA TRP A 485 17.19 -2.53 0.68
C TRP A 485 17.06 -2.15 2.14
N GLU A 486 17.48 -3.00 3.07
CA GLU A 486 17.35 -2.71 4.50
C GLU A 486 18.00 -1.38 4.91
N GLU A 487 19.18 -1.05 4.36
CA GLU A 487 19.91 0.16 4.77
C GLU A 487 19.30 1.46 4.23
N THR A 488 18.56 1.39 3.11
CA THR A 488 18.07 2.58 2.39
C THR A 488 16.55 2.70 2.31
N SER A 489 15.81 1.64 2.67
CA SER A 489 14.36 1.59 2.58
C SER A 489 13.71 2.52 3.59
N ARG A 490 13.09 3.60 3.08
CA ARG A 490 12.35 4.59 3.88
C ARG A 490 11.13 3.97 4.52
N ILE A 491 10.42 3.10 3.80
CA ILE A 491 9.23 2.41 4.32
C ILE A 491 9.59 1.43 5.43
N TYR A 492 10.73 0.74 5.32
CA TYR A 492 11.20 -0.13 6.38
C TYR A 492 11.59 0.65 7.63
N LYS A 493 12.36 1.74 7.48
CA LYS A 493 12.67 2.65 8.58
C LYS A 493 11.39 3.16 9.25
N SER A 494 10.44 3.63 8.46
CA SER A 494 9.15 4.10 8.96
C SER A 494 8.33 2.99 9.62
N TYR A 495 8.45 1.73 9.18
CA TYR A 495 7.78 0.60 9.82
C TYR A 495 8.37 0.34 11.21
N MET A 496 9.69 0.39 11.34
CA MET A 496 10.41 0.19 12.60
C MET A 496 10.12 1.30 13.64
N GLU A 497 9.93 2.53 13.17
CA GLU A 497 9.54 3.69 14.00
C GLU A 497 8.14 3.52 14.62
N GLY A 498 7.20 2.93 13.89
CA GLY A 498 5.82 2.67 14.35
C GLY A 498 5.69 1.50 15.33
N ASP A 499 4.47 1.02 15.54
CA ASP A 499 4.11 -0.06 16.49
C ASP A 499 4.20 -1.51 15.94
N GLN A 500 4.60 -1.65 14.68
CA GLN A 500 4.94 -2.91 14.00
C GLN A 500 3.81 -3.94 14.06
N ARG A 501 2.59 -3.54 13.69
CA ARG A 501 1.44 -4.43 13.60
C ARG A 501 1.64 -5.55 12.58
N LYS A 502 1.42 -6.78 13.02
CA LYS A 502 1.41 -7.97 12.16
C LYS A 502 0.00 -8.57 12.05
N PRO A 503 -0.37 -9.12 10.89
CA PRO A 503 -1.66 -9.77 10.64
C PRO A 503 -1.65 -11.20 11.19
N PHE A 504 -2.31 -11.44 12.31
CA PHE A 504 -2.50 -12.78 12.86
C PHE A 504 -3.70 -13.47 12.21
N VAL A 505 -3.56 -14.76 11.95
CA VAL A 505 -4.63 -15.65 11.48
C VAL A 505 -4.74 -16.86 12.39
N ASN A 506 -5.96 -17.35 12.61
CA ASN A 506 -6.18 -18.55 13.40
C ASN A 506 -6.08 -19.80 12.52
N CYS A 507 -5.36 -20.81 13.00
CA CYS A 507 -5.32 -22.11 12.37
C CYS A 507 -6.73 -22.73 12.30
N PRO A 508 -7.19 -23.22 11.13
CA PRO A 508 -8.52 -23.81 10.99
C PRO A 508 -8.66 -25.13 11.74
N HIS A 509 -7.54 -25.77 12.11
CA HIS A 509 -7.52 -27.08 12.78
C HIS A 509 -7.44 -26.97 14.30
N CYS A 510 -6.61 -26.07 14.84
CA CYS A 510 -6.40 -25.94 16.30
C CYS A 510 -6.72 -24.56 16.90
N GLY A 511 -7.07 -23.57 16.07
CA GLY A 511 -7.38 -22.21 16.52
C GLY A 511 -6.16 -21.36 16.94
N HIS A 512 -4.94 -21.89 16.88
CA HIS A 512 -3.74 -21.13 17.23
C HIS A 512 -3.55 -19.93 16.31
N ALA A 513 -3.35 -18.75 16.90
CA ALA A 513 -3.12 -17.51 16.18
C ALA A 513 -1.64 -17.39 15.79
N GLN A 514 -1.33 -17.33 14.49
CA GLN A 514 0.04 -17.25 13.97
C GLN A 514 0.16 -16.16 12.89
N VAL A 515 1.40 -15.72 12.66
CA VAL A 515 1.73 -14.85 11.52
C VAL A 515 2.33 -15.74 10.43
N LEU A 516 1.72 -15.74 9.26
CA LEU A 516 2.21 -16.46 8.09
C LEU A 516 3.56 -15.90 7.62
N ASP A 517 4.58 -16.74 7.71
CA ASP A 517 5.94 -16.50 7.26
C ASP A 517 6.32 -17.57 6.22
N PHE A 518 6.95 -17.16 5.12
CA PHE A 518 7.24 -18.07 4.02
C PHE A 518 8.26 -19.15 4.40
N PHE A 519 9.36 -18.78 5.05
CA PHE A 519 10.43 -19.73 5.36
C PHE A 519 10.12 -20.56 6.61
N ALA A 520 9.35 -20.01 7.53
CA ALA A 520 8.96 -20.74 8.73
C ALA A 520 7.76 -21.65 8.50
N HIS A 521 6.82 -21.31 7.60
CA HIS A 521 5.53 -22.02 7.51
C HIS A 521 5.23 -22.68 6.15
N VAL A 522 5.91 -22.33 5.06
CA VAL A 522 5.59 -22.91 3.74
C VAL A 522 6.40 -24.19 3.51
N GLY A 523 5.69 -25.29 3.26
CA GLY A 523 6.27 -26.59 2.90
C GLY A 523 5.88 -27.02 1.49
N TRP A 524 6.71 -27.82 0.84
CA TRP A 524 6.40 -28.50 -0.42
C TRP A 524 7.25 -29.77 -0.56
N ASN A 525 6.72 -30.74 -1.30
CA ASN A 525 7.35 -32.03 -1.51
C ASN A 525 8.41 -31.98 -2.62
N LYS A 526 9.28 -32.98 -2.61
CA LYS A 526 10.22 -33.27 -3.70
C LYS A 526 9.95 -34.67 -4.24
N ASN A 527 10.27 -34.89 -5.51
CA ASN A 527 10.30 -36.22 -6.12
C ASN A 527 11.49 -37.04 -5.56
N GLU A 528 11.50 -38.34 -5.83
CA GLU A 528 12.59 -39.25 -5.42
C GLU A 528 13.96 -38.83 -6.01
N ASP A 529 13.96 -38.17 -7.16
CA ASP A 529 15.16 -37.63 -7.81
C ASP A 529 15.64 -36.28 -7.23
N GLY A 530 14.95 -35.77 -6.20
CA GLY A 530 15.25 -34.49 -5.55
C GLY A 530 14.66 -33.27 -6.26
N SER A 531 13.98 -33.42 -7.40
CA SER A 531 13.31 -32.31 -8.08
C SER A 531 12.12 -31.78 -7.27
N HIS A 532 11.96 -30.46 -7.23
CA HIS A 532 10.91 -29.82 -6.45
C HIS A 532 9.53 -29.99 -7.09
N ARG A 533 8.48 -30.14 -6.26
CA ARG A 533 7.07 -30.20 -6.66
C ARG A 533 6.28 -28.99 -6.15
N PRO A 534 6.33 -27.83 -6.82
CA PRO A 534 5.71 -26.60 -6.34
C PRO A 534 4.20 -26.71 -6.13
N GLU A 535 3.53 -27.56 -6.91
CA GLU A 535 2.09 -27.79 -6.85
C GLU A 535 1.61 -28.38 -5.51
N THR A 536 2.53 -28.90 -4.71
CA THR A 536 2.27 -29.44 -3.35
C THR A 536 2.46 -28.40 -2.24
N GLY A 537 2.68 -27.13 -2.61
CA GLY A 537 2.88 -26.03 -1.66
C GLY A 537 1.71 -25.87 -0.69
N HIS A 538 2.01 -25.90 0.61
CA HIS A 538 1.04 -25.75 1.70
C HIS A 538 1.60 -24.89 2.83
N ILE A 539 0.74 -24.46 3.76
CA ILE A 539 1.13 -23.76 4.99
C ILE A 539 1.00 -24.74 6.15
N HIS A 540 2.02 -24.89 6.98
CA HIS A 540 1.90 -25.65 8.22
C HIS A 540 1.61 -24.74 9.43
N CYS A 541 0.88 -25.26 10.41
CA CYS A 541 0.64 -24.59 11.67
C CYS A 541 1.85 -24.75 12.62
N GLU A 542 2.36 -23.66 13.18
CA GLU A 542 3.49 -23.70 14.12
C GLU A 542 3.17 -24.40 15.45
N ALA A 543 1.88 -24.57 15.79
CA ALA A 543 1.44 -25.21 17.04
C ALA A 543 1.06 -26.69 16.88
N CYS A 544 0.25 -27.04 15.88
CA CYS A 544 -0.25 -28.41 15.70
C CYS A 544 0.39 -29.17 14.52
N GLY A 545 1.21 -28.52 13.71
CA GLY A 545 1.84 -29.12 12.53
C GLY A 545 0.90 -29.40 11.35
N ALA A 546 -0.42 -29.19 11.50
CA ALA A 546 -1.39 -29.47 10.45
C ALA A 546 -1.11 -28.63 9.19
N GLU A 547 -1.19 -29.27 8.03
CA GLU A 547 -1.06 -28.66 6.71
C GLU A 547 -2.39 -28.04 6.28
N TRP A 548 -2.35 -26.79 5.82
CA TRP A 548 -3.52 -26.09 5.30
C TRP A 548 -3.60 -26.30 3.80
N SER A 549 -4.76 -26.72 3.35
CA SER A 549 -5.12 -26.66 1.94
C SER A 549 -5.22 -25.20 1.46
N GLU A 550 -5.03 -25.00 0.16
CA GLU A 550 -5.22 -23.68 -0.46
C GLU A 550 -6.66 -23.15 -0.27
N ALA A 551 -7.67 -24.03 -0.24
CA ALA A 551 -9.05 -23.67 0.03
C ALA A 551 -9.25 -23.12 1.46
N GLU A 552 -8.61 -23.74 2.46
CA GLU A 552 -8.63 -23.25 3.85
C GLU A 552 -7.93 -21.91 3.98
N ARG A 553 -6.74 -21.76 3.36
CA ARG A 553 -6.03 -20.47 3.33
C ARG A 553 -6.89 -19.39 2.68
N LEU A 554 -7.45 -19.64 1.50
CA LEU A 554 -8.30 -18.70 0.78
C LEU A 554 -9.53 -18.31 1.61
N LYS A 555 -10.17 -19.26 2.28
CA LYS A 555 -11.27 -18.98 3.19
C LYS A 555 -10.83 -18.02 4.29
N ILE A 556 -9.69 -18.25 4.94
CA ILE A 556 -9.18 -17.37 6.00
C ILE A 556 -8.88 -15.97 5.47
N VAL A 557 -8.08 -15.83 4.41
CA VAL A 557 -7.65 -14.51 3.90
C VAL A 557 -8.77 -13.72 3.20
N SER A 558 -9.92 -14.35 2.96
CA SER A 558 -11.12 -13.72 2.39
C SER A 558 -12.31 -13.64 3.35
N THR A 559 -12.17 -14.08 4.61
CA THR A 559 -13.26 -14.00 5.59
C THR A 559 -13.17 -12.70 6.37
N LYS A 560 -14.30 -11.98 6.47
CA LYS A 560 -14.42 -10.75 7.26
C LYS A 560 -13.99 -11.01 8.72
N HIS A 561 -13.11 -10.17 9.26
CA HIS A 561 -12.51 -10.23 10.60
C HIS A 561 -11.58 -11.42 10.89
N ALA A 562 -11.26 -12.26 9.90
CA ALA A 562 -10.38 -13.42 10.13
C ALA A 562 -8.89 -13.06 10.29
N ILE A 563 -8.49 -11.87 9.82
CA ILE A 563 -7.13 -11.33 10.01
C ILE A 563 -7.17 -10.28 11.12
N GLN A 564 -6.47 -10.56 12.21
CA GLN A 564 -6.41 -9.70 13.39
C GLN A 564 -5.04 -9.01 13.47
N HIS A 565 -5.01 -7.70 13.30
CA HIS A 565 -3.77 -6.93 13.42
C HIS A 565 -3.44 -6.66 14.88
N ARG A 566 -2.21 -6.96 15.30
CA ARG A 566 -1.75 -6.77 16.70
C ARG A 566 -0.39 -6.12 16.72
N GLN A 567 -0.15 -5.22 17.67
CA GLN A 567 1.14 -4.55 17.86
C GLN A 567 2.23 -5.57 18.21
N THR A 568 3.37 -5.54 17.50
CA THR A 568 4.47 -6.49 17.75
C THR A 568 5.80 -5.83 18.10
N LYS A 569 5.82 -4.51 18.25
CA LYS A 569 7.02 -3.79 18.69
C LYS A 569 7.44 -4.21 20.09
N VAL A 570 8.70 -4.61 20.21
CA VAL A 570 9.38 -4.81 21.50
C VAL A 570 9.37 -3.50 22.28
N PHE A 571 9.05 -3.57 23.57
CA PHE A 571 9.01 -2.41 24.45
C PHE A 571 9.69 -2.71 25.79
N HIS A 572 10.01 -1.66 26.53
CA HIS A 572 10.52 -1.76 27.90
C HIS A 572 9.48 -1.21 28.86
N CYS A 573 9.10 -2.02 29.86
CA CYS A 573 8.17 -1.61 30.91
C CYS A 573 8.52 -2.37 32.19
N CYS A 574 8.33 -1.73 33.35
CA CYS A 574 8.63 -2.33 34.66
C CYS A 574 10.07 -2.86 34.81
N GLY A 575 11.03 -2.28 34.08
CA GLY A 575 12.44 -2.67 34.14
C GLY A 575 12.80 -3.90 33.29
N SER A 576 11.84 -4.48 32.54
CA SER A 576 12.08 -5.62 31.67
C SER A 576 11.83 -5.28 30.19
N ARG A 577 12.66 -5.85 29.30
CA ARG A 577 12.43 -5.87 27.85
C ARG A 577 11.38 -6.95 27.56
N GLN A 578 10.30 -6.60 26.87
CA GLN A 578 9.18 -7.49 26.58
C GLN A 578 8.94 -7.56 25.07
N ASP A 579 8.76 -8.78 24.58
CA ASP A 579 8.49 -9.06 23.17
C ASP A 579 7.04 -9.57 23.02
N PRO A 580 6.13 -8.80 22.39
CA PRO A 580 4.75 -9.23 22.22
C PRO A 580 4.60 -10.57 21.47
N LEU A 581 5.53 -10.95 20.59
CA LEU A 581 5.48 -12.23 19.88
C LEU A 581 5.78 -13.41 20.80
N ILE A 582 6.58 -13.20 21.85
CA ILE A 582 6.90 -14.21 22.86
C ILE A 582 5.84 -14.24 23.96
N GLU A 583 5.56 -13.08 24.56
CA GLU A 583 4.68 -13.00 25.73
C GLU A 583 3.21 -13.20 25.36
N ARG A 584 2.86 -12.88 24.11
CA ARG A 584 1.53 -13.06 23.52
C ARG A 584 0.39 -12.42 24.32
N ARG A 585 0.61 -11.22 24.87
CA ARG A 585 -0.38 -10.46 25.66
C ARG A 585 -0.82 -9.19 24.95
N TRP A 586 -2.11 -9.13 24.63
CA TRP A 586 -2.74 -7.95 24.05
C TRP A 586 -4.08 -7.64 24.71
N GLU A 587 -4.39 -6.35 24.81
CA GLU A 587 -5.74 -5.84 25.03
C GLU A 587 -6.39 -5.62 23.67
N TRP A 588 -7.54 -6.23 23.43
CA TRP A 588 -8.26 -6.11 22.15
C TRP A 588 -9.25 -4.95 22.18
N ASP A 589 -9.20 -4.11 21.16
CA ASP A 589 -10.17 -3.04 20.91
C ASP A 589 -11.13 -3.46 19.79
N ASP A 590 -12.39 -3.67 20.16
CA ASP A 590 -13.45 -4.09 19.24
C ASP A 590 -13.87 -2.98 18.26
N GLU A 591 -13.73 -1.70 18.62
CA GLU A 591 -14.13 -0.60 17.74
C GLU A 591 -13.15 -0.46 16.58
N HIS A 592 -11.84 -0.52 16.86
CA HIS A 592 -10.78 -0.34 15.86
C HIS A 592 -10.15 -1.66 15.39
N GLN A 593 -10.59 -2.80 15.95
CA GLN A 593 -10.16 -4.14 15.57
C GLN A 593 -8.65 -4.33 15.64
N VAL A 594 -8.05 -3.90 16.77
CA VAL A 594 -6.60 -3.91 17.00
C VAL A 594 -6.26 -4.53 18.36
N GLY A 595 -5.19 -5.33 18.40
CA GLY A 595 -4.57 -5.78 19.65
C GLY A 595 -3.45 -4.85 20.12
N TYR A 596 -3.65 -4.13 21.22
CA TYR A 596 -2.64 -3.31 21.87
C TYR A 596 -1.73 -4.15 22.76
N ALA A 597 -0.41 -4.03 22.59
CA ALA A 597 0.54 -4.80 23.40
C ALA A 597 0.55 -4.29 24.85
N ILE A 598 0.36 -5.19 25.81
CA ILE A 598 0.29 -4.85 27.24
C ILE A 598 1.44 -5.48 28.03
N CYS A 599 1.92 -4.74 29.02
CA CYS A 599 2.97 -5.19 29.94
C CYS A 599 2.49 -6.41 30.76
N LYS A 600 3.32 -7.47 30.79
CA LYS A 600 3.01 -8.68 31.55
C LYS A 600 2.93 -8.49 33.06
N GLU A 601 3.54 -7.42 33.57
CA GLU A 601 3.63 -7.12 35.00
C GLU A 601 2.55 -6.12 35.45
N CYS A 602 2.46 -4.94 34.82
CA CYS A 602 1.53 -3.88 35.25
C CYS A 602 0.24 -3.77 34.41
N GLY A 603 0.10 -4.55 33.34
CA GLY A 603 -1.07 -4.55 32.47
C GLY A 603 -1.28 -3.30 31.61
N ARG A 604 -0.40 -2.29 31.69
CA ARG A 604 -0.51 -1.06 30.88
C ARG A 604 -0.05 -1.30 29.44
N ARG A 605 -0.60 -0.53 28.50
CA ARG A 605 -0.13 -0.50 27.10
C ARG A 605 1.35 -0.14 27.05
N GLY A 606 2.15 -1.01 26.43
CA GLY A 606 3.60 -0.90 26.38
C GLY A 606 4.13 -0.13 25.17
N VAL A 607 3.32 -0.03 24.10
CA VAL A 607 3.70 0.57 22.82
C VAL A 607 2.85 1.81 22.55
N PRO A 608 3.44 2.97 22.22
CA PRO A 608 2.70 4.17 21.83
C PRO A 608 1.87 3.96 20.55
N ASN A 609 0.67 4.56 20.49
CA ASN A 609 -0.25 4.37 19.37
C ASN A 609 -0.20 5.45 18.27
N ARG A 610 0.68 6.45 18.39
CA ARG A 610 0.68 7.58 17.43
C ARG A 610 1.06 7.19 16.00
N HIS A 611 1.78 6.08 15.84
CA HIS A 611 2.30 5.63 14.55
C HIS A 611 1.97 4.15 14.34
N ALA A 612 0.85 3.88 13.66
CA ALA A 612 0.41 2.54 13.32
C ALA A 612 1.18 2.03 12.08
N SER A 613 2.08 1.07 12.24
CA SER A 613 2.85 0.53 11.12
C SER A 613 2.49 -0.92 10.85
N PHE A 614 2.23 -1.26 9.60
CA PHE A 614 1.69 -2.54 9.17
C PHE A 614 2.63 -3.25 8.22
N TRP A 615 2.73 -4.57 8.37
CA TRP A 615 3.42 -5.46 7.43
C TRP A 615 2.48 -6.53 6.86
N ALA A 616 2.64 -6.86 5.57
CA ALA A 616 1.95 -8.00 4.97
C ALA A 616 2.68 -8.58 3.73
N SER A 617 2.79 -9.91 3.71
CA SER A 617 3.31 -10.68 2.57
C SER A 617 2.20 -11.16 1.62
N LYS A 618 2.59 -11.78 0.50
CA LYS A 618 1.66 -12.39 -0.45
C LYS A 618 0.92 -13.62 0.09
N LEU A 619 1.33 -14.18 1.23
CA LEU A 619 0.57 -15.26 1.88
C LEU A 619 -0.84 -14.81 2.30
N TYR A 620 -1.03 -13.50 2.52
CA TYR A 620 -2.33 -12.89 2.83
C TYR A 620 -3.12 -12.42 1.59
N SER A 621 -2.58 -12.63 0.39
CA SER A 621 -3.24 -12.22 -0.86
C SER A 621 -4.11 -13.37 -1.39
N PRO A 622 -5.37 -13.10 -1.80
CA PRO A 622 -6.21 -14.09 -2.48
C PRO A 622 -5.78 -14.32 -3.95
N PHE A 623 -4.97 -13.42 -4.51
CA PHE A 623 -4.64 -13.39 -5.95
C PHE A 623 -3.45 -14.27 -6.36
N ILE A 624 -2.86 -15.01 -5.41
CA ILE A 624 -1.76 -15.94 -5.67
C ILE A 624 -1.92 -17.14 -4.73
N SER A 625 -1.64 -18.33 -5.23
CA SER A 625 -1.64 -19.57 -4.45
C SER A 625 -0.30 -19.77 -3.74
N VAL A 626 -0.29 -20.61 -2.70
CA VAL A 626 0.97 -21.02 -2.05
C VAL A 626 1.90 -21.70 -3.04
N ALA A 627 1.37 -22.58 -3.88
CA ALA A 627 2.12 -23.22 -4.97
C ALA A 627 2.79 -22.21 -5.91
N GLY A 628 2.04 -21.19 -6.37
CA GLY A 628 2.59 -20.13 -7.22
C GLY A 628 3.66 -19.28 -6.52
N LEU A 629 3.61 -19.13 -5.20
CA LEU A 629 4.70 -18.50 -4.43
C LEU A 629 5.94 -19.40 -4.36
N VAL A 630 5.76 -20.71 -4.20
CA VAL A 630 6.86 -21.68 -4.23
C VAL A 630 7.55 -21.69 -5.60
N GLU A 631 6.79 -21.67 -6.70
CA GLU A 631 7.36 -21.57 -8.06
C GLU A 631 8.21 -20.32 -8.23
N LYS A 632 7.72 -19.17 -7.76
CA LYS A 632 8.46 -17.91 -7.80
C LYS A 632 9.73 -17.96 -6.95
N TRP A 633 9.67 -18.58 -5.78
CA TRP A 633 10.84 -18.75 -4.92
C TRP A 633 11.90 -19.61 -5.60
N LEU A 634 11.51 -20.77 -6.11
CA LEU A 634 12.43 -21.69 -6.80
C LEU A 634 13.06 -21.04 -8.04
N SER A 635 12.29 -20.25 -8.77
CA SER A 635 12.79 -19.48 -9.92
C SER A 635 13.77 -18.37 -9.51
N ALA A 636 13.67 -17.87 -8.28
CA ALA A 636 14.49 -16.77 -7.76
C ALA A 636 15.79 -17.22 -7.08
N GLN A 637 15.98 -18.51 -6.79
CA GLN A 637 17.16 -18.96 -6.02
C GLN A 637 18.49 -18.79 -6.75
N GLY A 638 18.46 -18.71 -8.09
CA GLY A 638 19.66 -18.72 -8.94
C GLY A 638 20.37 -17.37 -9.09
N ASP A 639 19.75 -16.26 -8.72
CA ASP A 639 20.30 -14.91 -8.94
C ASP A 639 19.91 -13.92 -7.83
N GLN A 640 20.86 -13.07 -7.42
CA GLN A 640 20.67 -12.15 -6.30
C GLN A 640 19.59 -11.08 -6.56
N ASP A 641 19.47 -10.59 -7.79
CA ASP A 641 18.44 -9.60 -8.16
C ASP A 641 17.04 -10.23 -8.16
N THR A 642 16.95 -11.49 -8.61
CA THR A 642 15.69 -12.25 -8.53
C THR A 642 15.31 -12.59 -7.09
N LYS A 643 16.28 -12.92 -6.21
CA LYS A 643 16.03 -13.06 -4.76
C LYS A 643 15.53 -11.74 -4.17
N GLN A 644 16.19 -10.62 -4.46
CA GLN A 644 15.75 -9.30 -4.01
C GLN A 644 14.30 -9.05 -4.43
N THR A 645 13.98 -9.33 -5.69
CA THR A 645 12.62 -9.19 -6.22
C THR A 645 11.63 -10.03 -5.44
N PHE A 646 11.98 -11.27 -5.09
CA PHE A 646 11.12 -12.14 -4.28
C PHE A 646 10.86 -11.56 -2.88
N TYR A 647 11.91 -11.18 -2.15
CA TYR A 647 11.80 -10.60 -0.81
C TYR A 647 10.95 -9.32 -0.81
N ASN A 648 11.25 -8.40 -1.71
CA ASN A 648 10.61 -7.08 -1.74
C ASN A 648 9.16 -7.15 -2.25
N THR A 649 8.93 -7.90 -3.32
CA THR A 649 7.63 -7.89 -4.02
C THR A 649 6.68 -9.00 -3.60
N GLN A 650 7.19 -10.13 -3.09
CA GLN A 650 6.35 -11.24 -2.62
C GLN A 650 6.27 -11.26 -1.09
N LEU A 651 7.40 -11.18 -0.38
CA LEU A 651 7.39 -11.21 1.09
C LEU A 651 7.07 -9.86 1.73
N GLY A 652 7.33 -8.75 1.02
CA GLY A 652 7.12 -7.40 1.55
C GLY A 652 8.07 -7.07 2.70
N VAL A 653 9.25 -7.69 2.72
CA VAL A 653 10.32 -7.44 3.70
C VAL A 653 11.53 -6.86 2.97
N PRO A 654 12.33 -5.98 3.61
CA PRO A 654 13.52 -5.45 2.97
C PRO A 654 14.48 -6.58 2.63
N PHE A 655 15.10 -6.49 1.46
CA PHE A 655 16.17 -7.40 1.12
C PHE A 655 17.45 -6.91 1.80
N LYS A 656 18.03 -7.79 2.61
CA LYS A 656 19.43 -7.69 2.98
C LYS A 656 20.20 -8.30 1.83
N ALA A 657 21.10 -7.55 1.22
CA ALA A 657 22.09 -8.19 0.38
C ALA A 657 22.74 -9.31 1.20
N GLU A 658 22.83 -10.52 0.66
CA GLU A 658 23.66 -11.60 1.23
C GLU A 658 25.15 -11.22 1.27
N THR A 659 25.51 -9.96 0.98
CA THR A 659 26.78 -9.38 1.40
C THR A 659 26.82 -9.30 2.92
N HIS A 660 27.25 -10.42 3.48
CA HIS A 660 27.84 -10.60 4.79
C HIS A 660 26.84 -10.49 5.94
N ARG A 661 26.45 -11.66 6.46
CA ARG A 661 26.14 -11.79 7.89
C ARG A 661 27.22 -10.99 8.64
N ALA A 662 26.83 -9.91 9.32
CA ALA A 662 27.78 -9.15 10.10
C ALA A 662 28.41 -10.12 11.10
N ILE A 663 29.74 -10.30 11.02
CA ILE A 663 30.44 -11.18 11.95
C ILE A 663 30.44 -10.45 13.29
N ASP A 664 29.73 -11.03 14.25
CA ASP A 664 29.69 -10.53 15.61
C ASP A 664 30.93 -11.03 16.36
N ALA A 665 31.66 -10.09 16.97
CA ALA A 665 32.89 -10.38 17.70
C ALA A 665 32.66 -11.35 18.88
N HIS A 666 31.51 -11.25 19.56
CA HIS A 666 31.17 -12.15 20.68
C HIS A 666 30.94 -13.58 20.18
N SER A 667 30.30 -13.73 19.02
CA SER A 667 30.09 -15.03 18.38
C SER A 667 31.41 -15.70 18.02
N LEU A 668 32.42 -14.96 17.55
CA LEU A 668 33.77 -15.52 17.33
C LEU A 668 34.48 -15.87 18.64
N ALA A 669 34.39 -14.99 19.66
CA ALA A 669 35.00 -15.24 20.97
C ALA A 669 34.41 -16.47 21.66
N ALA A 670 33.11 -16.74 21.47
CA ALA A 670 32.43 -17.92 22.00
C ALA A 670 32.92 -19.24 21.36
N ARG A 671 33.57 -19.18 20.18
CA ARG A 671 34.20 -20.33 19.50
C ARG A 671 35.65 -20.56 19.93
N ALA A 672 36.17 -19.80 20.90
CA ALA A 672 37.56 -19.96 21.32
C ALA A 672 37.81 -21.35 21.93
N GLU A 673 38.90 -21.96 21.52
CA GLU A 673 39.27 -23.33 21.86
C GLU A 673 40.48 -23.37 22.80
N PRO A 674 40.58 -24.37 23.70
CA PRO A 674 41.70 -24.50 24.61
C PRO A 674 42.95 -25.03 23.90
N TYR A 675 43.78 -24.13 23.36
CA TYR A 675 45.12 -24.46 22.86
C TYR A 675 46.11 -23.29 23.04
N ASP A 676 47.42 -23.59 23.06
CA ASP A 676 48.50 -22.61 23.11
C ASP A 676 49.50 -22.88 21.98
N GLY A 677 49.23 -22.29 20.81
CA GLY A 677 50.02 -22.49 19.61
C GLY A 677 51.47 -22.03 19.72
N THR A 678 51.82 -21.24 20.76
CA THR A 678 53.20 -20.82 21.00
C THR A 678 54.03 -21.89 21.70
N LYS A 679 53.39 -22.86 22.37
CA LYS A 679 54.05 -24.00 23.03
C LYS A 679 54.01 -25.25 22.16
N GLU A 680 52.86 -25.56 21.59
CA GLU A 680 52.65 -26.71 20.72
C GLU A 680 51.54 -26.40 19.73
N LEU A 681 51.79 -26.65 18.44
CA LEU A 681 50.85 -26.37 17.37
C LEU A 681 49.65 -27.32 17.39
N PRO A 682 48.46 -26.87 16.95
CA PRO A 682 47.37 -27.78 16.61
C PRO A 682 47.79 -28.76 15.49
N GLU A 683 47.36 -30.03 15.60
CA GLU A 683 47.78 -31.12 14.69
C GLU A 683 47.45 -30.87 13.21
N GLY A 684 46.40 -30.09 12.92
CA GLY A 684 45.99 -29.75 11.56
C GLY A 684 46.89 -28.73 10.85
N VAL A 685 47.84 -28.09 11.55
CA VAL A 685 48.69 -27.04 10.97
C VAL A 685 49.81 -27.65 10.12
N VAL A 686 49.82 -27.30 8.83
CA VAL A 686 50.82 -27.79 7.86
C VAL A 686 51.77 -26.70 7.37
N VAL A 687 51.35 -25.45 7.40
CA VAL A 687 52.16 -24.28 6.99
C VAL A 687 51.91 -23.13 7.96
N LEU A 688 52.95 -22.35 8.27
CA LEU A 688 52.84 -21.12 9.06
C LEU A 688 53.13 -19.90 8.18
N THR A 689 52.31 -18.86 8.28
CA THR A 689 52.60 -17.53 7.72
C THR A 689 52.44 -16.43 8.76
N ALA A 690 53.00 -15.25 8.49
CA ALA A 690 52.84 -14.09 9.36
C ALA A 690 52.43 -12.84 8.57
N GLY A 691 51.61 -12.01 9.19
CA GLY A 691 51.27 -10.67 8.74
C GLY A 691 51.76 -9.65 9.74
N VAL A 692 52.42 -8.59 9.26
CA VAL A 692 52.99 -7.53 10.08
C VAL A 692 52.46 -6.19 9.61
N ASP A 693 51.83 -5.45 10.53
CA ASP A 693 51.36 -4.09 10.30
C ASP A 693 52.25 -3.07 11.03
N VAL A 694 52.66 -2.03 10.30
CA VAL A 694 53.66 -1.04 10.75
C VAL A 694 52.97 0.26 11.13
N GLN A 695 52.78 0.46 12.43
CA GLN A 695 52.05 1.61 12.95
C GLN A 695 52.99 2.73 13.38
N SER A 696 52.71 3.96 12.93
CA SER A 696 53.50 5.14 13.28
C SER A 696 53.19 5.72 14.67
N MET A 697 52.11 5.27 15.32
CA MET A 697 51.75 5.66 16.70
C MET A 697 51.15 4.47 17.47
N GLY A 698 51.69 4.22 18.67
CA GLY A 698 51.31 3.19 19.62
C GLY A 698 50.76 3.78 20.92
N ALA A 699 50.38 2.92 21.86
CA ALA A 699 49.75 3.32 23.12
C ALA A 699 50.68 4.19 24.01
N THR A 700 51.98 4.10 23.78
CA THR A 700 53.03 4.84 24.48
C THR A 700 53.43 6.15 23.80
N GLY A 701 52.83 6.48 22.65
CA GLY A 701 53.21 7.63 21.81
C GLY A 701 54.42 7.38 20.90
N GLN A 702 55.02 6.18 20.93
CA GLN A 702 56.05 5.71 19.98
C GLN A 702 55.43 4.80 18.92
N GLY A 703 56.09 4.53 17.79
CA GLY A 703 55.58 3.57 16.79
C GLY A 703 55.52 2.13 17.32
N ARG A 704 54.94 1.20 16.55
CA ARG A 704 54.90 -0.23 16.90
C ARG A 704 54.78 -1.16 15.68
N LEU A 705 55.19 -2.41 15.84
CA LEU A 705 54.96 -3.50 14.88
C LEU A 705 53.93 -4.48 15.46
N GLU A 706 52.76 -4.54 14.83
CA GLU A 706 51.71 -5.52 15.17
C GLU A 706 51.90 -6.76 14.30
N VAL A 707 51.79 -7.94 14.91
CA VAL A 707 52.05 -9.22 14.23
C VAL A 707 50.99 -10.23 14.59
N GLU A 708 50.51 -10.96 13.58
CA GLU A 708 49.84 -12.24 13.77
C GLU A 708 50.57 -13.36 13.01
N VAL A 709 50.80 -14.48 13.70
CA VAL A 709 51.23 -15.77 13.11
C VAL A 709 50.01 -16.67 12.96
N VAL A 710 49.79 -17.16 11.74
CA VAL A 710 48.64 -18.00 11.38
C VAL A 710 49.15 -19.35 10.86
N GLY A 711 48.60 -20.43 11.41
CA GLY A 711 48.78 -21.79 10.91
C GLY A 711 47.68 -22.15 9.93
N TRP A 712 48.02 -22.81 8.84
CA TRP A 712 47.11 -23.22 7.78
C TRP A 712 47.13 -24.73 7.62
N GLY A 713 45.94 -25.33 7.51
CA GLY A 713 45.67 -26.75 7.32
C GLY A 713 45.04 -27.02 5.96
N LEU A 714 44.41 -28.19 5.82
CA LEU A 714 43.74 -28.57 4.57
C LEU A 714 42.56 -27.63 4.26
N GLY A 715 42.37 -27.29 2.99
CA GLY A 715 41.27 -26.42 2.56
C GLY A 715 41.30 -25.02 3.17
N GLU A 716 42.47 -24.51 3.55
CA GLU A 716 42.66 -23.21 4.21
C GLU A 716 41.95 -23.07 5.57
N GLU A 717 41.65 -24.19 6.23
CA GLU A 717 41.38 -24.18 7.67
C GLU A 717 42.56 -23.54 8.42
N SER A 718 42.29 -22.67 9.39
CA SER A 718 43.31 -21.78 9.96
C SER A 718 43.27 -21.66 11.48
N TRP A 719 44.45 -21.49 12.09
CA TRP A 719 44.62 -21.31 13.53
C TRP A 719 45.39 -20.02 13.82
N SER A 720 44.84 -19.14 14.67
CA SER A 720 45.63 -18.04 15.25
C SER A 720 46.65 -18.62 16.22
N ILE A 721 47.95 -18.54 15.91
CA ILE A 721 49.02 -19.16 16.70
C ILE A 721 49.58 -18.16 17.71
N ALA A 722 50.05 -17.01 17.24
CA ALA A 722 50.67 -15.98 18.08
C ALA A 722 50.22 -14.59 17.64
N ILE A 723 50.02 -13.69 18.60
CA ILE A 723 49.88 -12.26 18.35
C ILE A 723 50.95 -11.53 19.18
N ALA A 724 51.55 -10.47 18.62
CA ALA A 724 52.55 -9.67 19.32
C ALA A 724 52.49 -8.21 18.86
N ALA A 725 52.73 -7.30 19.80
CA ALA A 725 52.92 -5.87 19.54
C ALA A 725 54.29 -5.44 20.05
N PHE A 726 55.23 -5.14 19.15
CA PHE A 726 56.56 -4.66 19.51
C PHE A 726 56.59 -3.14 19.50
N GLU A 727 56.51 -2.53 20.69
CA GLU A 727 56.55 -1.07 20.87
C GLU A 727 57.96 -0.52 20.64
N GLY A 728 58.05 0.53 19.83
CA GLY A 728 59.28 1.27 19.53
C GLY A 728 59.27 1.89 18.14
N ASP A 729 60.08 2.93 17.95
CA ASP A 729 60.22 3.62 16.65
C ASP A 729 60.71 2.64 15.56
N PRO A 730 59.97 2.42 14.46
CA PRO A 730 60.41 1.60 13.34
C PRO A 730 61.68 2.10 12.64
N ALA A 731 62.15 3.32 12.89
CA ALA A 731 63.49 3.75 12.49
C ALA A 731 64.62 3.09 13.32
N SER A 732 64.28 2.48 14.47
CA SER A 732 65.21 1.93 15.45
C SER A 732 65.40 0.41 15.29
N PRO A 733 66.63 -0.14 15.38
CA PRO A 733 66.89 -1.58 15.13
C PRO A 733 66.25 -2.57 16.12
N GLN A 734 65.83 -2.11 17.31
CA GLN A 734 65.38 -2.96 18.42
C GLN A 734 64.09 -3.71 18.07
N VAL A 735 63.07 -3.00 17.56
CA VAL A 735 61.78 -3.60 17.19
C VAL A 735 61.92 -4.61 16.05
N TRP A 736 62.82 -4.33 15.09
CA TRP A 736 63.13 -5.25 14.00
C TRP A 736 63.85 -6.52 14.47
N SER A 737 64.73 -6.40 15.48
CA SER A 737 65.41 -7.56 16.06
C SER A 737 64.44 -8.48 16.80
N GLN A 738 63.44 -7.90 17.49
CA GLN A 738 62.38 -8.67 18.15
C GLN A 738 61.46 -9.35 17.13
N LEU A 739 61.07 -8.65 16.07
CA LEU A 739 60.33 -9.25 14.95
C LEU A 739 61.11 -10.41 14.34
N ASP A 740 62.42 -10.24 14.11
CA ASP A 740 63.26 -11.28 13.52
C ASP A 740 63.33 -12.55 14.38
N GLN A 741 63.42 -12.39 15.70
CA GLN A 741 63.39 -13.52 16.64
C GLN A 741 62.07 -14.30 16.54
N LEU A 742 60.94 -13.60 16.40
CA LEU A 742 59.63 -14.23 16.22
C LEU A 742 59.53 -14.92 14.85
N LEU A 743 60.04 -14.29 13.79
CA LEU A 743 60.01 -14.85 12.44
C LEU A 743 60.88 -16.12 12.28
N MET A 744 61.98 -16.21 13.04
CA MET A 744 62.90 -17.35 13.02
C MET A 744 62.60 -18.42 14.09
N ALA A 745 61.61 -18.21 14.95
CA ALA A 745 61.30 -19.12 16.04
C ALA A 745 60.83 -20.50 15.53
N PRO A 746 61.29 -21.61 16.15
CA PRO A 746 60.75 -22.93 15.88
C PRO A 746 59.41 -23.13 16.61
N TYR A 747 58.40 -23.64 15.91
CA TYR A 747 57.10 -24.00 16.47
C TYR A 747 56.97 -25.52 16.55
N LYS A 748 56.82 -26.05 17.77
CA LYS A 748 56.77 -27.48 18.02
C LYS A 748 55.45 -28.07 17.50
N HIS A 749 55.52 -29.08 16.65
CA HIS A 749 54.36 -29.83 16.18
C HIS A 749 54.15 -31.08 17.07
N PRO A 750 52.91 -31.50 17.37
CA PRO A 750 52.61 -32.66 18.22
C PRO A 750 53.19 -33.98 17.69
N LEU A 751 53.46 -34.04 16.39
CA LEU A 751 54.13 -35.16 15.72
C LEU A 751 55.66 -35.20 15.91
N GLY A 752 56.22 -34.34 16.76
CA GLY A 752 57.61 -34.43 17.20
C GLY A 752 58.65 -33.68 16.35
N PHE A 753 58.23 -32.91 15.35
CA PHE A 753 59.10 -32.04 14.55
C PHE A 753 58.78 -30.56 14.79
N ASN A 754 59.65 -29.66 14.33
CA ASN A 754 59.41 -28.21 14.38
C ASN A 754 58.99 -27.70 12.99
N LEU A 755 57.98 -26.83 12.97
CA LEU A 755 57.67 -25.97 11.83
C LEU A 755 58.30 -24.59 12.01
N TYR A 756 58.61 -23.96 10.88
CA TYR A 756 59.09 -22.59 10.80
C TYR A 756 58.13 -21.80 9.92
N LEU A 757 58.15 -20.48 10.04
CA LEU A 757 57.41 -19.59 9.16
C LEU A 757 57.84 -19.79 7.70
N ALA A 758 56.88 -20.14 6.84
CA ALA A 758 57.11 -20.38 5.42
C ALA A 758 57.16 -19.08 4.60
N GLY A 759 56.49 -18.03 5.08
CA GLY A 759 56.52 -16.70 4.49
C GLY A 759 55.83 -15.65 5.36
N ALA A 760 56.18 -14.38 5.15
CA ALA A 760 55.62 -13.26 5.89
C ALA A 760 55.43 -12.01 5.01
N CYS A 761 54.37 -11.25 5.26
CA CYS A 761 54.12 -9.97 4.61
C CYS A 761 54.19 -8.82 5.62
N ILE A 762 54.92 -7.76 5.28
CA ILE A 762 55.11 -6.56 6.12
C ILE A 762 54.58 -5.34 5.37
N ASP A 763 53.65 -4.60 5.96
CA ASP A 763 53.11 -3.40 5.32
C ASP A 763 54.16 -2.30 5.18
N SER A 764 54.20 -1.68 4.00
CA SER A 764 55.08 -0.56 3.66
C SER A 764 54.29 0.68 3.22
N GLY A 765 52.98 0.71 3.49
CA GLY A 765 52.07 1.80 3.12
C GLY A 765 52.30 3.12 3.87
N GLY A 766 52.88 3.07 5.08
CA GLY A 766 53.07 4.22 5.97
C GLY A 766 54.39 5.01 5.81
N HIS A 767 54.69 5.85 6.81
CA HIS A 767 55.86 6.75 6.81
C HIS A 767 57.22 6.02 6.90
N ASN A 768 57.24 4.77 7.37
CA ASN A 768 58.46 3.98 7.63
C ASN A 768 58.80 2.97 6.53
N ALA A 769 58.33 3.21 5.29
CA ALA A 769 58.50 2.29 4.17
C ALA A 769 59.98 1.91 3.89
N GLN A 770 60.92 2.84 4.11
CA GLN A 770 62.35 2.54 3.86
C GLN A 770 62.94 1.53 4.86
N ASP A 771 62.48 1.53 6.10
CA ASP A 771 62.98 0.62 7.13
C ASP A 771 62.45 -0.80 6.89
N VAL A 772 61.19 -0.91 6.47
CA VAL A 772 60.60 -2.16 5.96
C VAL A 772 61.44 -2.71 4.81
N TYR A 773 61.74 -1.89 3.80
CA TYR A 773 62.53 -2.32 2.64
C TYR A 773 63.94 -2.77 3.02
N ARG A 774 64.57 -2.12 4.00
CA ARG A 774 65.89 -2.51 4.52
C ARG A 774 65.83 -3.89 5.17
N PHE A 775 64.89 -4.08 6.10
CA PHE A 775 64.69 -5.32 6.83
C PHE A 775 64.45 -6.51 5.90
N VAL A 776 63.56 -6.33 4.92
CA VAL A 776 63.17 -7.38 3.98
C VAL A 776 64.30 -7.71 3.00
N ARG A 777 65.08 -6.72 2.55
CA ARG A 777 66.18 -6.94 1.59
C ARG A 777 67.26 -7.86 2.15
N GLU A 778 67.61 -7.69 3.42
CA GLU A 778 68.56 -8.55 4.15
C GLU A 778 68.06 -10.00 4.27
N ARG A 779 66.76 -10.23 4.07
CA ARG A 779 66.06 -11.52 4.20
C ARG A 779 65.41 -11.99 2.90
N SER A 780 65.91 -11.53 1.76
CA SER A 780 65.36 -11.82 0.42
C SER A 780 65.28 -13.31 0.06
N GLY A 781 66.01 -14.19 0.77
CA GLY A 781 65.92 -15.65 0.62
C GLY A 781 64.87 -16.35 1.52
N GLY A 782 64.21 -15.62 2.42
CA GLY A 782 63.35 -16.19 3.47
C GLY A 782 61.84 -16.04 3.23
N ASN A 783 61.39 -15.74 2.01
CA ASN A 783 59.96 -15.48 1.69
C ASN A 783 59.32 -14.39 2.56
N ILE A 784 60.10 -13.37 2.91
CA ILE A 784 59.61 -12.18 3.60
C ILE A 784 59.41 -11.10 2.53
N TRP A 785 58.22 -10.50 2.46
CA TRP A 785 57.85 -9.55 1.42
C TRP A 785 57.38 -8.23 2.02
N ALA A 786 57.92 -7.12 1.53
CA ALA A 786 57.30 -5.82 1.77
C ALA A 786 56.12 -5.67 0.82
N ILE A 787 54.93 -5.41 1.36
CA ILE A 787 53.69 -5.30 0.60
C ILE A 787 53.15 -3.88 0.60
N LYS A 788 52.38 -3.54 -0.43
CA LYS A 788 51.58 -2.31 -0.47
C LYS A 788 50.23 -2.62 -1.11
N GLY A 789 49.15 -2.09 -0.54
CA GLY A 789 47.83 -2.24 -1.11
C GLY A 789 47.66 -1.56 -2.47
N THR A 790 46.86 -2.14 -3.35
CA THR A 790 46.41 -1.48 -4.59
C THR A 790 45.54 -0.26 -4.29
N ASN A 791 45.74 0.85 -5.02
CA ASN A 791 44.80 1.98 -5.03
C ASN A 791 43.52 1.58 -5.81
N ALA A 792 42.60 0.87 -5.16
CA ALA A 792 41.42 0.30 -5.81
C ALA A 792 40.16 1.17 -5.62
N ASP A 793 40.10 2.31 -6.32
CA ASP A 793 38.89 3.10 -6.55
C ASP A 793 38.39 3.01 -8.02
N ARG A 794 38.82 1.97 -8.77
CA ARG A 794 38.45 1.81 -10.19
C ARG A 794 37.54 0.61 -10.42
N GLY A 795 36.26 0.76 -10.10
CA GLY A 795 35.16 -0.03 -10.69
C GLY A 795 34.76 -1.32 -9.95
N VAL A 796 34.09 -2.20 -10.69
CA VAL A 796 33.29 -3.35 -10.20
C VAL A 796 34.14 -4.57 -9.78
N ASN A 797 35.40 -4.68 -10.25
CA ASN A 797 36.25 -5.85 -10.00
C ASN A 797 37.45 -5.53 -9.08
N TRP A 798 37.69 -6.36 -8.07
CA TRP A 798 38.88 -6.26 -7.21
C TRP A 798 40.13 -6.82 -7.89
N SER A 799 41.28 -6.25 -7.54
CA SER A 799 42.58 -6.79 -7.93
C SER A 799 42.83 -8.14 -7.26
N PRO A 800 43.56 -9.08 -7.91
CA PRO A 800 43.90 -10.36 -7.30
C PRO A 800 44.71 -10.17 -6.02
N ILE A 801 44.57 -11.09 -5.07
CA ILE A 801 45.25 -11.02 -3.75
C ILE A 801 46.76 -10.90 -3.93
N TRP A 802 47.33 -11.77 -4.77
CA TRP A 802 48.74 -11.72 -5.16
C TRP A 802 48.86 -11.41 -6.66
N PRO A 803 49.83 -10.60 -7.10
CA PRO A 803 49.99 -10.28 -8.51
C PRO A 803 50.45 -11.49 -9.33
N ASP A 804 49.94 -11.61 -10.56
CA ASP A 804 50.39 -12.62 -11.51
C ASP A 804 51.80 -12.29 -12.02
N ALA A 805 52.66 -13.31 -12.09
CA ALA A 805 54.03 -13.22 -12.61
C ALA A 805 54.08 -12.75 -14.07
N THR A 806 52.99 -12.90 -14.84
CA THR A 806 52.91 -12.46 -16.24
C THR A 806 52.68 -10.95 -16.41
N GLN A 807 52.33 -10.21 -15.36
CA GLN A 807 52.08 -8.76 -15.40
C GLN A 807 53.32 -7.92 -15.02
N GLU A 808 54.52 -8.37 -15.38
CA GLU A 808 55.74 -7.56 -15.23
C GLU A 808 55.71 -6.34 -16.15
N ARG A 809 55.28 -5.19 -15.59
CA ARG A 809 55.52 -3.88 -16.19
C ARG A 809 57.04 -3.62 -16.31
N PRO A 810 57.49 -2.91 -17.36
CA PRO A 810 58.91 -2.73 -17.66
C PRO A 810 59.70 -2.10 -16.50
N LYS A 811 60.96 -2.53 -16.37
CA LYS A 811 61.95 -2.19 -15.31
C LYS A 811 62.13 -0.68 -15.12
N GLN A 812 61.26 -0.05 -14.34
CA GLN A 812 61.47 1.31 -13.86
C GLN A 812 62.43 1.24 -12.65
N ARG A 813 63.56 1.96 -12.72
CA ARG A 813 64.50 2.06 -11.59
C ARG A 813 63.81 2.72 -10.39
N TYR A 814 63.45 1.94 -9.39
CA TYR A 814 62.95 2.46 -8.12
C TYR A 814 64.07 3.20 -7.39
N ARG A 815 63.84 4.46 -7.01
CA ARG A 815 64.79 5.30 -6.25
C ARG A 815 65.18 4.67 -4.90
N THR A 816 64.38 3.74 -4.37
CA THR A 816 64.51 3.14 -3.04
C THR A 816 65.22 1.78 -3.01
N GLY A 817 65.54 1.19 -4.17
CA GLY A 817 66.30 -0.08 -4.25
C GLY A 817 65.55 -1.37 -3.91
N TYR A 818 64.26 -1.32 -3.53
CA TYR A 818 63.38 -2.48 -3.34
C TYR A 818 62.02 -2.23 -4.03
N ARG A 819 61.43 -3.27 -4.63
CA ARG A 819 60.11 -3.21 -5.28
C ARG A 819 59.08 -3.91 -4.38
N PRO A 820 58.17 -3.18 -3.70
CA PRO A 820 57.14 -3.82 -2.90
C PRO A 820 56.16 -4.62 -3.78
N THR A 821 55.65 -5.72 -3.23
CA THR A 821 54.60 -6.51 -3.85
C THR A 821 53.26 -5.78 -3.70
N ILE A 822 52.57 -5.55 -4.82
CA ILE A 822 51.28 -4.88 -4.81
C ILE A 822 50.18 -5.91 -4.61
N VAL A 823 49.53 -5.90 -3.44
CA VAL A 823 48.53 -6.91 -3.05
C VAL A 823 47.10 -6.37 -3.16
N GLY A 824 46.18 -7.22 -3.60
CA GLY A 824 44.76 -6.93 -3.67
C GLY A 824 44.08 -7.03 -2.30
N VAL A 825 44.28 -6.02 -1.45
CA VAL A 825 43.79 -6.01 -0.05
C VAL A 825 42.28 -6.23 0.05
N ASN A 826 41.49 -5.65 -0.86
CA ASN A 826 40.03 -5.82 -0.85
C ASN A 826 39.59 -7.27 -1.10
N ALA A 827 40.28 -7.98 -2.01
CA ALA A 827 40.01 -9.39 -2.28
C ALA A 827 40.44 -10.28 -1.10
N ALA A 828 41.54 -9.93 -0.44
CA ALA A 828 42.02 -10.64 0.74
C ALA A 828 41.10 -10.42 1.96
N LYS A 829 40.64 -9.18 2.19
CA LYS A 829 39.61 -8.84 3.19
C LYS A 829 38.32 -9.63 2.98
N TRP A 830 37.88 -9.73 1.72
CA TRP A 830 36.74 -10.57 1.39
C TRP A 830 36.95 -12.04 1.72
N ALA A 831 38.07 -12.64 1.30
CA ALA A 831 38.34 -14.05 1.56
C ALA A 831 38.39 -14.36 3.07
N VAL A 832 39.12 -13.53 3.84
CA VAL A 832 39.16 -13.64 5.32
C VAL A 832 37.76 -13.48 5.91
N HIS A 833 36.97 -12.52 5.44
CA HIS A 833 35.59 -12.35 5.90
C HIS A 833 34.74 -13.61 5.60
N GLN A 834 34.89 -14.27 4.46
CA GLN A 834 34.16 -15.50 4.16
C GLN A 834 34.59 -16.65 5.08
N GLN A 835 35.88 -16.78 5.38
CA GLN A 835 36.41 -17.79 6.31
C GLN A 835 35.86 -17.61 7.73
N LEU A 836 35.78 -16.36 8.21
CA LEU A 836 35.22 -16.05 9.53
C LEU A 836 33.72 -16.39 9.67
N LEU A 837 32.99 -16.50 8.55
CA LEU A 837 31.58 -16.88 8.52
C LEU A 837 31.33 -18.39 8.57
N VAL A 838 32.37 -19.21 8.43
CA VAL A 838 32.26 -20.66 8.56
C VAL A 838 32.06 -20.98 10.05
N ASP A 839 30.95 -21.63 10.37
CA ASP A 839 30.53 -21.89 11.75
C ASP A 839 31.02 -23.26 12.29
N GLU A 840 31.37 -24.19 11.40
CA GLU A 840 31.77 -25.56 11.74
C GLU A 840 33.22 -25.85 11.31
N PRO A 841 34.01 -26.60 12.11
CA PRO A 841 35.37 -27.01 11.75
C PRO A 841 35.45 -27.73 10.39
N GLY A 842 36.51 -27.45 9.63
CA GLY A 842 36.71 -27.91 8.26
C GLY A 842 37.27 -26.83 7.32
N PRO A 843 37.20 -27.05 5.99
CA PRO A 843 37.76 -26.14 4.99
C PRO A 843 37.30 -24.68 5.18
N GLY A 844 38.26 -23.79 5.36
CA GLY A 844 38.03 -22.35 5.56
C GLY A 844 37.60 -21.93 6.98
N TYR A 845 37.49 -22.85 7.93
CA TYR A 845 37.18 -22.51 9.32
C TYR A 845 38.36 -21.80 10.01
N CYS A 846 38.05 -20.87 10.93
CA CYS A 846 39.05 -20.13 11.72
C CYS A 846 38.96 -20.49 13.21
N HIS A 847 40.00 -21.15 13.71
CA HIS A 847 40.22 -21.46 15.11
C HIS A 847 40.95 -20.32 15.84
N PHE A 848 40.53 -20.05 17.07
CA PHE A 848 41.11 -19.05 17.96
C PHE A 848 41.40 -19.64 19.34
N PRO A 849 42.53 -19.31 19.99
CA PRO A 849 42.82 -19.84 21.31
C PRO A 849 42.05 -19.09 22.39
N THR A 850 41.69 -19.78 23.47
CA THR A 850 41.21 -19.14 24.70
C THR A 850 42.24 -18.14 25.23
N GLY A 851 41.79 -17.00 25.76
CA GLY A 851 42.67 -15.98 26.35
C GLY A 851 43.05 -14.83 25.42
N ARG A 852 42.55 -14.79 24.18
CA ARG A 852 42.59 -13.58 23.34
C ARG A 852 41.73 -12.47 23.99
N PRO A 853 42.19 -11.21 24.01
CA PRO A 853 41.42 -10.13 24.60
C PRO A 853 40.23 -9.75 23.71
N ASP A 854 39.11 -9.35 24.29
CA ASP A 854 37.86 -9.05 23.56
C ASP A 854 38.06 -7.98 22.48
N ASN A 855 38.91 -6.98 22.75
CA ASN A 855 39.22 -5.92 21.80
C ASN A 855 39.87 -6.45 20.51
N TRP A 856 40.56 -7.58 20.55
CA TRP A 856 41.17 -8.21 19.38
C TRP A 856 40.11 -8.74 18.41
N TYR A 857 39.07 -9.41 18.93
CA TYR A 857 37.94 -9.86 18.10
C TYR A 857 37.20 -8.67 17.47
N HIS A 858 37.01 -7.61 18.25
CA HIS A 858 36.45 -6.36 17.77
C HIS A 858 37.28 -5.71 16.65
N GLN A 859 38.61 -5.75 16.74
CA GLN A 859 39.51 -5.26 15.69
C GLN A 859 39.49 -6.16 14.44
N LEU A 860 39.38 -7.49 14.62
CA LEU A 860 39.29 -8.46 13.53
C LEU A 860 38.01 -8.28 12.70
N THR A 861 36.91 -7.82 13.32
CA THR A 861 35.62 -7.56 12.67
C THR A 861 35.32 -6.05 12.53
N SER A 862 36.35 -5.21 12.51
CA SER A 862 36.20 -3.74 12.63
C SER A 862 35.75 -3.05 11.34
N GLU A 863 35.97 -3.67 10.18
CA GLU A 863 35.55 -3.16 8.88
C GLU A 863 34.31 -3.87 8.37
N GLU A 864 33.43 -3.12 7.70
CA GLU A 864 32.25 -3.65 7.02
C GLU A 864 32.29 -3.29 5.54
N LEU A 865 31.84 -4.20 4.69
CA LEU A 865 31.74 -3.94 3.26
C LEU A 865 30.46 -3.16 2.99
N LEU A 866 30.59 -1.91 2.56
CA LEU A 866 29.49 -1.08 2.09
C LEU A 866 29.37 -1.15 0.58
N ILE A 867 28.13 -1.17 0.10
CA ILE A 867 27.81 -0.98 -1.32
C ILE A 867 27.28 0.44 -1.47
N GLU A 868 28.09 1.30 -2.10
CA GLU A 868 27.67 2.66 -2.43
C GLU A 868 27.31 2.72 -3.91
N ARG A 869 26.13 3.27 -4.22
CA ARG A 869 25.70 3.51 -5.60
C ARG A 869 26.10 4.93 -5.97
N LYS A 870 27.10 5.07 -6.84
CA LYS A 870 27.57 6.37 -7.34
C LYS A 870 27.44 6.38 -8.85
N ASP A 871 26.74 7.39 -9.39
CA ASP A 871 26.51 7.55 -10.83
C ASP A 871 25.88 6.32 -11.52
N GLY A 872 25.02 5.59 -10.80
CA GLY A 872 24.33 4.39 -11.30
C GLY A 872 25.16 3.10 -11.28
N VAL A 873 26.44 3.17 -10.88
CA VAL A 873 27.34 2.02 -10.74
C VAL A 873 27.48 1.65 -9.27
N GLU A 874 27.34 0.37 -8.94
CA GLU A 874 27.59 -0.15 -7.60
C GLU A 874 29.09 -0.28 -7.35
N GLN A 875 29.57 0.33 -6.26
CA GLN A 875 30.94 0.21 -5.82
C GLN A 875 30.97 -0.43 -4.43
N ARG A 876 31.76 -1.50 -4.30
CA ARG A 876 31.96 -2.21 -3.03
C ARG A 876 33.19 -1.63 -2.32
N ARG A 877 33.02 -1.13 -1.11
CA ARG A 877 34.07 -0.48 -0.32
C ARG A 877 34.09 -0.98 1.11
N TRP A 878 35.25 -1.47 1.57
CA TRP A 878 35.48 -1.74 2.98
C TRP A 878 35.60 -0.43 3.76
N LYS A 879 34.80 -0.28 4.81
CA LYS A 879 34.80 0.90 5.67
C LYS A 879 35.02 0.49 7.12
N LEU A 880 36.00 1.12 7.75
CA LEU A 880 36.22 1.00 9.19
C LEU A 880 35.06 1.61 9.98
N ARG A 881 34.53 0.83 10.93
CA ARG A 881 33.48 1.29 11.85
C ARG A 881 33.99 2.42 12.73
N LYS A 882 33.10 3.36 13.05
CA LYS A 882 33.46 4.56 13.82
C LYS A 882 34.05 4.15 15.18
N SER A 883 35.19 4.77 15.54
CA SER A 883 35.89 4.55 16.82
C SER A 883 36.46 3.15 17.02
N MET A 884 36.64 2.38 15.94
CA MET A 884 37.29 1.07 15.97
C MET A 884 38.71 1.15 15.43
N LEU A 885 39.56 0.25 15.92
CA LEU A 885 40.90 -0.04 15.46
C LEU A 885 40.84 -1.29 14.55
N ASN A 886 41.79 -1.49 13.62
CA ASN A 886 41.71 -2.55 12.59
C ASN A 886 42.99 -3.37 12.39
N GLU A 887 43.98 -3.20 13.26
CA GLU A 887 45.32 -3.80 13.13
C GLU A 887 45.25 -5.34 13.15
N ALA A 888 44.37 -5.93 13.96
CA ALA A 888 44.16 -7.38 13.97
C ALA A 888 43.64 -7.92 12.62
N LEU A 889 42.71 -7.21 11.98
CA LEU A 889 42.20 -7.57 10.66
C LEU A 889 43.30 -7.43 9.59
N ASP A 890 44.05 -6.33 9.62
CA ASP A 890 45.11 -6.10 8.65
C ASP A 890 46.25 -7.14 8.79
N CYS A 891 46.66 -7.50 10.01
CA CYS A 891 47.61 -8.59 10.26
C CYS A 891 47.11 -9.94 9.70
N ARG A 892 45.85 -10.30 9.96
CA ARG A 892 45.24 -11.54 9.43
C ARG A 892 45.23 -11.55 7.89
N VAL A 893 44.86 -10.42 7.29
CA VAL A 893 44.82 -10.23 5.83
C VAL A 893 46.21 -10.36 5.22
N TYR A 894 47.24 -9.83 5.88
CA TYR A 894 48.62 -9.93 5.39
C TYR A 894 49.21 -11.32 5.57
N ALA A 895 48.87 -12.05 6.65
CA ALA A 895 49.23 -13.46 6.78
C ALA A 895 48.59 -14.31 5.67
N TYR A 896 47.35 -14.01 5.29
CA TYR A 896 46.68 -14.68 4.16
C TYR A 896 47.27 -14.28 2.81
N ALA A 897 47.68 -13.01 2.64
CA ALA A 897 48.41 -12.57 1.46
C ALA A 897 49.75 -13.32 1.33
N ALA A 898 50.48 -13.56 2.43
CA ALA A 898 51.70 -14.35 2.43
C ALA A 898 51.45 -15.80 1.99
N LEU A 899 50.35 -16.43 2.42
CA LEU A 899 49.95 -17.77 1.94
C LEU A 899 49.71 -17.76 0.43
N ASN A 900 48.99 -16.76 -0.09
CA ASN A 900 48.77 -16.59 -1.52
C ASN A 900 50.07 -16.33 -2.30
N GLY A 901 51.03 -15.64 -1.68
CA GLY A 901 52.38 -15.50 -2.21
C GLY A 901 53.10 -16.84 -2.33
N LEU A 902 52.95 -17.73 -1.36
CA LEU A 902 53.51 -19.09 -1.42
C LEU A 902 52.84 -19.94 -2.50
N TYR A 903 51.52 -19.83 -2.69
CA TYR A 903 50.83 -20.47 -3.81
C TYR A 903 51.40 -19.99 -5.15
N GLN A 904 51.57 -18.68 -5.33
CA GLN A 904 52.01 -18.14 -6.62
C GLN A 904 53.50 -18.39 -6.88
N VAL A 905 54.37 -18.16 -5.89
CA VAL A 905 55.83 -18.18 -6.04
C VAL A 905 56.37 -19.61 -5.98
N HIS A 906 55.85 -20.44 -5.07
CA HIS A 906 56.36 -21.79 -4.81
C HIS A 906 55.43 -22.89 -5.30
N GLN A 907 54.28 -22.54 -5.92
CA GLN A 907 53.26 -23.52 -6.31
C GLN A 907 52.86 -24.41 -5.12
N LEU A 908 52.81 -23.80 -3.92
CA LEU A 908 52.45 -24.49 -2.69
C LEU A 908 51.10 -25.18 -2.88
N ASN A 909 50.99 -26.40 -2.38
CA ASN A 909 49.74 -27.14 -2.35
C ASN A 909 49.61 -27.78 -0.97
N LEU A 910 48.59 -27.37 -0.21
CA LEU A 910 48.42 -27.74 1.18
C LEU A 910 48.17 -29.25 1.32
N GLU A 911 47.49 -29.90 0.37
CA GLU A 911 47.25 -31.35 0.39
C GLU A 911 48.56 -32.14 0.26
N LYS A 912 49.43 -31.75 -0.68
CA LYS A 912 50.75 -32.36 -0.88
C LYS A 912 51.65 -32.10 0.32
N GLN A 913 51.61 -30.90 0.88
CA GLN A 913 52.40 -30.53 2.05
C GLN A 913 51.98 -31.35 3.28
N ALA A 914 50.67 -31.46 3.54
CA ALA A 914 50.11 -32.31 4.58
C ALA A 914 50.56 -33.76 4.41
N ALA A 915 50.38 -34.32 3.21
CA ALA A 915 50.78 -35.70 2.92
C ALA A 915 52.28 -35.93 3.11
N SER A 916 53.12 -34.94 2.79
CA SER A 916 54.57 -35.00 3.02
C SER A 916 54.91 -35.00 4.51
N LEU A 917 54.37 -34.05 5.28
CA LEU A 917 54.62 -33.90 6.71
C LEU A 917 54.16 -35.14 7.49
N PHE A 918 52.96 -35.64 7.21
CA PHE A 918 52.40 -36.81 7.91
C PHE A 918 53.11 -38.11 7.52
N ARG A 919 53.61 -38.26 6.28
CA ARG A 919 54.48 -39.39 5.91
C ARG A 919 55.82 -39.34 6.63
N ASN A 920 56.46 -38.18 6.66
CA ASN A 920 57.75 -38.00 7.34
C ASN A 920 57.63 -38.22 8.85
N ALA A 921 56.52 -37.80 9.46
CA ALA A 921 56.21 -38.10 10.86
C ALA A 921 56.05 -39.61 11.12
N ALA A 922 55.37 -40.33 10.23
CA ALA A 922 55.25 -41.78 10.34
C ALA A 922 56.60 -42.50 10.19
N GLU A 923 57.51 -41.99 9.34
CA GLU A 923 58.87 -42.51 9.21
C GLU A 923 59.75 -42.19 10.43
N LEU A 924 59.65 -40.98 10.98
CA LEU A 924 60.31 -40.58 12.23
C LEU A 924 59.84 -41.43 13.41
N ALA A 925 58.53 -41.67 13.54
CA ALA A 925 57.98 -42.55 14.56
C ALA A 925 58.48 -43.99 14.41
N ARG A 926 58.62 -44.51 13.18
CA ARG A 926 59.21 -45.84 12.93
C ARG A 926 60.69 -45.91 13.31
N GLN A 927 61.46 -44.85 13.06
CA GLN A 927 62.87 -44.77 13.44
C GLN A 927 63.07 -44.62 14.95
N GLN A 928 62.17 -43.90 15.64
CA GLN A 928 62.28 -43.57 17.06
C GLN A 928 61.76 -44.69 17.99
N TYR A 929 60.81 -45.50 17.52
CA TYR A 929 60.18 -46.55 18.35
C TYR A 929 60.44 -48.00 17.92
N GLY A 930 61.03 -48.25 16.74
CA GLY A 930 61.30 -49.61 16.24
C GLY A 930 60.03 -50.40 15.91
N THR A 931 60.11 -51.30 14.94
CA THR A 931 58.96 -52.07 14.44
C THR A 931 58.42 -53.04 15.50
N ALA A 932 57.34 -52.64 16.19
CA ALA A 932 56.43 -53.58 16.85
C ALA A 932 55.22 -53.80 15.93
N GLU A 933 55.14 -54.97 15.30
CA GLU A 933 53.96 -55.40 14.56
C GLU A 933 52.74 -55.46 15.48
N VAL A 934 51.77 -54.56 15.27
CA VAL A 934 50.43 -54.69 15.85
C VAL A 934 49.53 -55.34 14.80
N ARG A 935 49.20 -56.63 15.02
CA ARG A 935 48.15 -57.33 14.29
C ARG A 935 46.81 -56.66 14.57
N VAL A 936 46.18 -56.11 13.53
CA VAL A 936 44.77 -55.69 13.56
C VAL A 936 43.91 -56.85 13.04
N GLU A 937 43.15 -57.49 13.92
CA GLU A 937 42.05 -58.38 13.51
C GLU A 937 40.82 -57.54 13.08
N PRO A 938 40.15 -57.90 11.96
CA PRO A 938 39.01 -57.15 11.46
C PRO A 938 37.71 -57.59 12.15
N ARG A 939 37.13 -56.74 13.01
CA ARG A 939 35.73 -56.91 13.44
C ARG A 939 34.77 -56.25 12.45
N ARG A 940 34.22 -57.06 11.54
CA ARG A 940 32.98 -56.76 10.81
C ARG A 940 31.84 -56.51 11.80
N ARG A 941 31.14 -55.38 11.69
CA ARG A 941 29.79 -55.21 12.26
C ARG A 941 28.75 -55.31 11.15
N THR A 942 27.99 -56.38 11.25
CA THR A 942 26.85 -56.76 10.41
C THR A 942 25.66 -55.82 10.68
N ILE A 943 25.09 -55.24 9.64
CA ILE A 943 23.74 -54.64 9.69
C ILE A 943 22.74 -55.81 9.62
N ARG A 944 21.87 -55.94 10.62
CA ARG A 944 20.69 -56.82 10.57
C ARG A 944 19.43 -55.94 10.51
N HIS A 945 18.64 -56.16 9.47
CA HIS A 945 17.22 -55.84 9.42
C HIS A 945 16.40 -56.81 10.29
N SER A 946 15.44 -56.28 11.04
CA SER A 946 14.13 -56.87 11.40
C SER A 946 13.34 -55.78 12.13
N LEU A 947 12.24 -55.23 11.58
CA LEU A 947 10.86 -55.73 11.74
C LEU A 947 10.52 -56.07 13.20
N ASP A 948 9.95 -55.10 13.90
CA ASP A 948 8.65 -55.15 14.60
C ASP A 948 8.15 -53.72 14.83
#